data_AF-A0A534FG92-F1
#
_entry.id   AF-A0A534FG92-F1
#
_cell.length_a   1.000
_cell.length_b   1.000
_cell.length_c   1.000
_cell.angle_alpha   90.00
_cell.angle_beta   90.00
_cell.angle_gamma   90.00
#
_symmetry.space_group_name_H-M   'P 1'
#
loop_
_entity.id
_entity.type
_entity.pdbx_description
1 polymer ?
#
loop_
_entity_poly.entity_id
_entity_poly.type
_entity_poly.pdbx_seq_one_letter_code
_entity_poly.pdbx_strand_id
1 'polypeptide(L)'
;MGDQGQMTTPPPDKPADYTASDILSADAWTGRVPKPVLGMDVVCTKIAVDFQNMRRDSVDECVRRNLELLRGATGSDCAFLAALNTEDSTIADVQVARSAFAQCRPEGLTGSGLEAFPWLKGRLENLRLSELRDSSAPRKEQALEAAKFAELHIGSALLVALRVQDKPAGFLGLAHAMPRGAWDVNLQLLMKLIGTSLATGLERIRTEARLAKLEERTNLFQAAANDGLWDFDVESNEVYFSPRWKAMLGYGDEDMRGAPDWRSLVHPDDLSRVQTAIRDHVAGKTPIFESTHRMRHRNGEWRWVISRATARVDKHGRLLRLVGVELDITERKLYEEALFREKESAQITLQSIGDGVITTDAKSTIDYINPVAEELTGWRLEDAMGRPVEEIFRAFHEETCEPLENPLSVSVRRMRPIKSVRPMLLIRRDGNELYVESTAAPIRDGSGHVAGGVLVFHDVSESRELNRRLSYHASHDLLTGLVNRREFESRLERALKSAKAREASYALCYLDIDQFKIVNDTCGHSAGDALLGQVGALLKSKVRWRDTLSRLGGDEFGILLESCSLDEAMRTAETLREGVRNFRFTWEDRVFRLGASIGVVPITADNEDVASILSAADSACGAAKEGGRNRVHSFAENDIELMRRRREMQWAARINAALEEGRFELFRMAIQPLQRVEVGAHYELLLRLKDEGGRIVAPNDFIAAAERYGITPAIDRWVIENAFRWLVSEADEREKLFQCSINLSGQSLGDDKFLPFVIDQFHRSGLDGSKICFEITETAAVASFSQANRFIQALKELGCKFALDDFGTGLSSFGYLKHFPVDYLKIDGSFVREILRDPIDREMVRSINEIGHLTGKQTIAEFAENAEIIQMLTSLGVDYAQGYGVAQPQRVVKSAVA
;
A
#
# COMPACT_ATOMS: atom_id res chain seq x y z
N MET A 1 -50.77 -16.30 11.15
CA MET A 1 -50.16 -17.52 11.72
C MET A 1 -49.00 -17.02 12.57
N GLY A 2 -49.02 -17.04 13.90
CA GLY A 2 -49.83 -17.85 14.83
C GLY A 2 -49.26 -19.27 14.93
N ASP A 3 -49.16 -19.93 16.09
CA ASP A 3 -49.75 -19.70 17.42
C ASP A 3 -48.97 -20.61 18.45
N GLN A 4 -48.72 -20.36 19.75
CA GLN A 4 -49.03 -19.31 20.76
C GLN A 4 -47.84 -19.16 21.76
N GLY A 5 -48.01 -18.40 22.87
CA GLY A 5 -47.07 -18.37 24.01
C GLY A 5 -47.79 -18.13 25.37
N GLN A 6 -47.37 -18.82 26.44
CA GLN A 6 -48.00 -18.77 27.77
C GLN A 6 -47.21 -17.95 28.79
N MET A 7 -47.92 -17.36 29.77
CA MET A 7 -47.37 -16.62 30.92
C MET A 7 -47.48 -17.45 32.22
N THR A 8 -46.54 -17.27 33.15
CA THR A 8 -46.74 -17.54 34.58
C THR A 8 -46.00 -16.51 35.45
N THR A 9 -46.54 -16.22 36.64
CA THR A 9 -46.03 -15.22 37.61
C THR A 9 -46.28 -15.69 39.05
N PRO A 10 -45.38 -15.39 40.02
CA PRO A 10 -45.60 -15.67 41.44
C PRO A 10 -46.48 -14.60 42.15
N PRO A 11 -47.04 -14.88 43.34
CA PRO A 11 -48.04 -14.03 44.03
C PRO A 11 -47.48 -13.12 45.15
N PRO A 12 -48.28 -12.16 45.66
CA PRO A 12 -47.95 -11.32 46.83
C PRO A 12 -48.56 -11.81 48.16
N ASP A 13 -48.02 -11.32 49.28
CA ASP A 13 -48.39 -11.68 50.67
C ASP A 13 -49.65 -10.97 51.22
N LYS A 14 -50.14 -11.47 52.36
CA LYS A 14 -51.31 -10.95 53.12
C LYS A 14 -50.93 -10.23 54.43
N PRO A 15 -51.73 -9.26 54.91
CA PRO A 15 -51.69 -8.77 56.29
C PRO A 15 -52.33 -9.77 57.29
N ALA A 16 -52.18 -9.49 58.60
CA ALA A 16 -52.75 -10.29 59.68
C ALA A 16 -53.94 -9.59 60.38
N ASP A 17 -54.91 -10.37 60.86
CA ASP A 17 -56.16 -9.90 61.45
C ASP A 17 -56.09 -9.66 62.98
N TYR A 18 -56.92 -8.72 63.47
CA TYR A 18 -57.27 -8.58 64.88
C TYR A 18 -58.61 -9.27 65.17
N THR A 19 -58.82 -9.78 66.39
CA THR A 19 -60.06 -10.48 66.80
C THR A 19 -60.75 -9.79 67.99
N ALA A 20 -62.06 -10.02 68.12
CA ALA A 20 -62.96 -9.22 68.96
C ALA A 20 -63.01 -9.60 70.46
N SER A 21 -61.95 -10.18 71.03
CA SER A 21 -61.87 -10.51 72.46
C SER A 21 -61.59 -9.28 73.35
N ASP A 22 -60.83 -8.32 72.84
CA ASP A 22 -60.09 -7.36 73.68
C ASP A 22 -60.90 -6.12 74.08
N ILE A 23 -62.22 -6.13 73.81
CA ILE A 23 -63.11 -4.96 73.92
C ILE A 23 -64.10 -5.08 75.11
N LEU A 24 -64.13 -6.20 75.83
CA LEU A 24 -65.14 -6.47 76.88
C LEU A 24 -64.55 -6.95 78.22
N SER A 25 -64.27 -5.99 79.12
CA SER A 25 -64.37 -6.03 80.61
C SER A 25 -63.18 -5.36 81.33
N ALA A 26 -63.29 -4.85 82.57
CA ALA A 26 -64.43 -4.22 83.26
C ALA A 26 -63.97 -3.36 84.47
N ASP A 27 -62.74 -2.81 84.46
CA ASP A 27 -62.18 -2.00 85.57
C ASP A 27 -62.05 -0.52 85.22
N ALA A 28 -63.15 0.06 84.71
CA ALA A 28 -63.45 1.44 85.06
C ALA A 28 -63.78 1.51 86.56
N TRP A 29 -63.55 2.65 87.20
CA TRP A 29 -63.82 2.92 88.63
C TRP A 29 -62.85 2.26 89.64
N THR A 30 -61.74 2.94 90.01
CA THR A 30 -61.62 3.52 91.37
C THR A 30 -60.35 4.36 91.61
N GLY A 31 -60.42 5.15 92.69
CA GLY A 31 -59.44 6.06 93.30
C GLY A 31 -57.93 5.84 93.13
N ARG A 32 -57.22 6.97 93.02
CA ARG A 32 -55.78 7.07 93.25
C ARG A 32 -55.42 6.61 94.68
N VAL A 33 -54.81 5.45 94.81
CA VAL A 33 -54.02 5.08 96.00
C VAL A 33 -52.57 5.56 95.78
N PRO A 34 -51.97 6.35 96.68
CA PRO A 34 -50.54 6.65 96.62
C PRO A 34 -49.75 5.35 96.79
N LYS A 35 -48.85 5.02 95.84
CA LYS A 35 -47.92 3.90 96.03
C LYS A 35 -47.04 4.16 97.26
N PRO A 36 -46.69 3.13 98.05
CA PRO A 36 -45.89 3.30 99.25
C PRO A 36 -44.54 3.94 98.93
N VAL A 37 -44.03 4.76 99.86
CA VAL A 37 -42.67 5.30 99.79
C VAL A 37 -41.70 4.13 99.85
N LEU A 38 -41.01 3.83 98.74
CA LEU A 38 -39.94 2.83 98.74
C LEU A 38 -38.80 3.34 99.64
N GLY A 39 -38.23 2.43 100.45
CA GLY A 39 -37.04 2.72 101.22
C GLY A 39 -35.88 3.16 100.32
N MET A 40 -35.08 4.12 100.80
CA MET A 40 -33.95 4.72 100.07
C MET A 40 -33.01 3.66 99.48
N ASP A 41 -32.76 2.58 100.21
CA ASP A 41 -31.91 1.46 99.79
C ASP A 41 -32.41 0.77 98.52
N VAL A 42 -33.72 0.61 98.35
CA VAL A 42 -34.31 -0.07 97.18
C VAL A 42 -34.17 0.79 95.92
N VAL A 43 -34.37 2.11 96.05
CA VAL A 43 -34.18 3.05 94.93
C VAL A 43 -32.69 3.14 94.57
N CYS A 44 -31.80 3.22 95.56
CA CYS A 44 -30.36 3.24 95.34
C CYS A 44 -29.81 1.93 94.75
N THR A 45 -30.36 0.78 95.17
CA THR A 45 -30.05 -0.53 94.57
C THR A 45 -30.51 -0.58 93.11
N LYS A 46 -31.71 -0.07 92.80
CA LYS A 46 -32.16 0.05 91.40
C LYS A 46 -31.21 0.91 90.57
N ILE A 47 -30.84 2.09 91.06
CA ILE A 47 -29.88 2.98 90.39
C ILE A 47 -28.55 2.27 90.13
N ALA A 48 -28.05 1.50 91.10
CA ALA A 48 -26.83 0.71 90.96
C ALA A 48 -26.94 -0.41 89.91
N VAL A 49 -28.13 -1.00 89.70
CA VAL A 49 -28.39 -2.00 88.65
C VAL A 49 -28.58 -1.33 87.28
N ASP A 50 -29.31 -0.21 87.20
CA ASP A 50 -29.48 0.60 85.99
C ASP A 50 -28.10 1.04 85.44
N PHE A 51 -27.19 1.49 86.30
CA PHE A 51 -25.84 1.91 85.91
C PHE A 51 -24.91 0.76 85.49
N GLN A 52 -25.00 -0.42 86.12
CA GLN A 52 -24.26 -1.59 85.63
C GLN A 52 -24.78 -2.08 84.27
N ASN A 53 -26.07 -1.91 83.98
CA ASN A 53 -26.71 -2.44 82.77
C ASN A 53 -26.98 -1.38 81.68
N MET A 54 -26.44 -0.16 81.83
CA MET A 54 -26.57 0.87 80.81
C MET A 54 -25.86 0.48 79.51
N ARG A 55 -26.42 0.91 78.37
CA ARG A 55 -25.90 0.67 77.03
C ARG A 55 -25.26 1.94 76.49
N ARG A 56 -24.31 1.79 75.57
CA ARG A 56 -23.58 2.90 74.93
C ARG A 56 -24.50 4.01 74.40
N ASP A 57 -25.62 3.62 73.80
CA ASP A 57 -26.50 4.54 73.08
C ASP A 57 -27.55 5.21 73.99
N SER A 58 -27.57 4.86 75.28
CA SER A 58 -28.52 5.39 76.28
C SER A 58 -27.86 5.85 77.58
N VAL A 59 -26.53 6.09 77.59
CA VAL A 59 -25.78 6.54 78.78
C VAL A 59 -26.39 7.81 79.38
N ASP A 60 -26.55 8.88 78.61
CA ASP A 60 -27.03 10.17 79.13
C ASP A 60 -28.50 10.13 79.57
N GLU A 61 -29.33 9.30 78.93
CA GLU A 61 -30.70 9.07 79.39
C GLU A 61 -30.72 8.30 80.72
N CYS A 62 -29.90 7.26 80.83
CA CYS A 62 -29.78 6.45 82.05
C CYS A 62 -29.22 7.28 83.21
N VAL A 63 -28.17 8.08 82.98
CA VAL A 63 -27.60 9.02 83.95
C VAL A 63 -28.65 10.03 84.39
N ARG A 64 -29.26 10.78 83.46
CA ARG A 64 -30.27 11.80 83.78
C ARG A 64 -31.47 11.25 84.55
N ARG A 65 -31.98 10.08 84.14
CA ARG A 65 -33.09 9.38 84.82
C ARG A 65 -32.73 8.98 86.24
N ASN A 66 -31.53 8.41 86.44
CA ASN A 66 -31.12 7.92 87.75
C ASN A 66 -30.61 9.01 88.69
N LEU A 67 -30.10 10.14 88.16
CA LEU A 67 -29.86 11.34 88.95
C LEU A 67 -31.16 11.89 89.53
N GLU A 68 -32.26 11.92 88.77
CA GLU A 68 -33.56 12.39 89.28
C GLU A 68 -34.17 11.41 90.31
N LEU A 69 -34.03 10.10 90.09
CA LEU A 69 -34.38 9.09 91.10
C LEU A 69 -33.55 9.23 92.39
N LEU A 70 -32.24 9.48 92.26
CA LEU A 70 -31.33 9.66 93.38
C LEU A 70 -31.65 10.95 94.16
N ARG A 71 -31.89 12.05 93.45
CA ARG A 71 -32.33 13.33 94.01
C ARG A 71 -33.63 13.17 94.81
N GLY A 72 -34.61 12.47 94.22
CA GLY A 72 -35.91 12.18 94.84
C GLY A 72 -35.79 11.30 96.09
N ALA A 73 -35.03 10.20 96.02
CA ALA A 73 -34.89 9.25 97.14
C ALA A 73 -34.09 9.81 98.34
N THR A 74 -33.17 10.74 98.09
CA THR A 74 -32.29 11.31 99.14
C THR A 74 -32.79 12.62 99.72
N GLY A 75 -33.88 13.18 99.17
CA GLY A 75 -34.37 14.52 99.54
C GLY A 75 -33.36 15.62 99.23
N SER A 76 -32.61 15.48 98.12
CA SER A 76 -31.59 16.45 97.72
C SER A 76 -32.15 17.60 96.87
N ASP A 77 -31.59 18.80 97.03
CA ASP A 77 -31.93 19.95 96.18
C ASP A 77 -31.41 19.73 94.77
N CYS A 78 -30.19 19.19 94.65
CA CYS A 78 -29.63 18.68 93.41
C CYS A 78 -28.91 17.33 93.60
N ALA A 79 -28.96 16.49 92.58
CA ALA A 79 -28.02 15.40 92.37
C ALA A 79 -27.36 15.61 91.00
N PHE A 80 -26.05 15.40 90.89
CA PHE A 80 -25.32 15.70 89.66
C PHE A 80 -24.14 14.75 89.41
N LEU A 81 -23.77 14.60 88.15
CA LEU A 81 -22.57 13.87 87.71
C LEU A 81 -21.67 14.84 86.96
N ALA A 82 -20.50 15.15 87.53
CA ALA A 82 -19.45 15.91 86.86
C ALA A 82 -18.46 14.93 86.20
N ALA A 83 -18.39 14.94 84.87
CA ALA A 83 -17.46 14.11 84.09
C ALA A 83 -16.15 14.87 83.82
N LEU A 84 -15.01 14.17 83.90
CA LEU A 84 -13.69 14.75 83.62
C LEU A 84 -13.20 14.36 82.22
N ASN A 85 -12.61 15.32 81.50
CA ASN A 85 -11.77 15.02 80.35
C ASN A 85 -10.50 14.30 80.84
N THR A 86 -10.17 13.17 80.22
CA THR A 86 -9.05 12.29 80.62
C THR A 86 -7.67 12.79 80.20
N GLU A 87 -7.58 13.91 79.46
CA GLU A 87 -6.31 14.46 78.96
C GLU A 87 -5.83 15.68 79.78
N ASP A 88 -6.72 16.64 80.07
CA ASP A 88 -6.39 17.90 80.76
C ASP A 88 -6.92 18.00 82.20
N SER A 89 -7.71 17.01 82.65
CA SER A 89 -8.42 17.04 83.95
C SER A 89 -9.37 18.24 84.12
N THR A 90 -9.98 18.74 83.04
CA THR A 90 -11.11 19.69 83.11
C THR A 90 -12.42 18.95 83.32
N ILE A 91 -13.38 19.63 83.96
CA ILE A 91 -14.76 19.14 84.07
C ILE A 91 -15.45 19.42 82.73
N ALA A 92 -15.65 18.37 81.93
CA ALA A 92 -16.09 18.45 80.53
C ALA A 92 -17.61 18.56 80.38
N ASP A 93 -18.35 17.89 81.26
CA ASP A 93 -19.83 17.89 81.31
C ASP A 93 -20.28 17.79 82.77
N VAL A 94 -21.44 18.36 83.08
CA VAL A 94 -22.09 18.24 84.39
C VAL A 94 -23.59 18.02 84.20
N GLN A 95 -24.01 16.77 84.31
CA GLN A 95 -25.43 16.40 84.21
C GLN A 95 -26.10 16.62 85.56
N VAL A 96 -27.22 17.33 85.60
CA VAL A 96 -27.88 17.78 86.83
C VAL A 96 -29.36 17.39 86.87
N ALA A 97 -29.79 16.86 88.01
CA ALA A 97 -31.18 16.74 88.41
C ALA A 97 -31.44 17.73 89.57
N ARG A 98 -32.47 18.58 89.44
CA ARG A 98 -32.75 19.73 90.33
C ARG A 98 -34.21 19.72 90.81
N SER A 99 -34.45 20.01 92.09
CA SER A 99 -35.81 20.17 92.62
C SER A 99 -36.45 21.49 92.13
N ALA A 100 -37.77 21.54 91.99
CA ALA A 100 -38.46 22.66 91.33
C ALA A 100 -38.24 24.06 91.96
N PHE A 101 -37.68 24.14 93.17
CA PHE A 101 -37.38 25.39 93.89
C PHE A 101 -35.91 25.49 94.37
N ALA A 102 -35.05 24.54 94.00
CA ALA A 102 -33.65 24.51 94.40
C ALA A 102 -32.82 25.57 93.65
N GLN A 103 -31.99 26.31 94.40
CA GLN A 103 -31.12 27.35 93.83
C GLN A 103 -29.74 26.86 93.39
N CYS A 104 -29.27 25.71 93.89
CA CYS A 104 -27.96 25.11 93.57
C CYS A 104 -27.71 25.00 92.06
N ARG A 105 -26.53 25.44 91.58
CA ARG A 105 -26.11 25.45 90.16
C ARG A 105 -24.81 24.66 89.88
N PRO A 106 -24.75 23.35 90.17
CA PRO A 106 -23.54 22.55 89.92
C PRO A 106 -23.11 22.53 88.44
N GLU A 107 -23.98 22.84 87.48
CA GLU A 107 -23.63 22.99 86.06
C GLU A 107 -22.55 24.07 85.81
N GLY A 108 -22.41 25.05 86.72
CA GLY A 108 -21.34 26.05 86.66
C GLY A 108 -19.93 25.53 86.98
N LEU A 109 -19.78 24.25 87.33
CA LEU A 109 -18.48 23.59 87.42
C LEU A 109 -17.88 23.25 86.04
N THR A 110 -18.70 23.21 84.99
CA THR A 110 -18.29 22.88 83.62
C THR A 110 -17.21 23.84 83.10
N GLY A 111 -16.20 23.32 82.39
CA GLY A 111 -15.05 24.06 81.89
C GLY A 111 -13.98 24.40 82.95
N SER A 112 -14.23 24.12 84.24
CA SER A 112 -13.22 24.33 85.28
C SER A 112 -12.18 23.21 85.30
N GLY A 113 -10.90 23.58 85.28
CA GLY A 113 -9.78 22.65 85.54
C GLY A 113 -9.76 22.17 86.98
N LEU A 114 -9.41 20.90 87.22
CA LEU A 114 -9.37 20.32 88.57
C LEU A 114 -8.32 20.97 89.49
N GLU A 115 -7.28 21.63 88.93
CA GLU A 115 -6.36 22.51 89.68
C GLU A 115 -7.09 23.61 90.47
N ALA A 116 -8.26 24.01 90.00
CA ALA A 116 -9.08 25.06 90.60
C ALA A 116 -9.89 24.57 91.82
N PHE A 117 -9.74 23.29 92.20
CA PHE A 117 -10.34 22.63 93.37
C PHE A 117 -9.30 21.70 94.06
N PRO A 118 -8.18 22.23 94.58
CA PRO A 118 -7.06 21.43 95.11
C PRO A 118 -7.45 20.40 96.18
N TRP A 119 -8.42 20.67 97.05
CA TRP A 119 -8.93 19.73 98.06
C TRP A 119 -9.65 18.55 97.42
N LEU A 120 -10.43 18.79 96.36
CA LEU A 120 -11.14 17.75 95.62
C LEU A 120 -10.17 16.95 94.74
N LYS A 121 -9.20 17.63 94.11
CA LYS A 121 -8.09 17.01 93.37
C LYS A 121 -7.33 15.99 94.24
N GLY A 122 -6.95 16.38 95.46
CA GLY A 122 -6.31 15.51 96.45
C GLY A 122 -7.19 14.39 97.02
N ARG A 123 -8.42 14.23 96.51
CA ARG A 123 -9.42 13.25 96.99
C ARG A 123 -10.05 12.41 95.88
N LEU A 124 -9.59 12.48 94.61
CA LEU A 124 -10.07 11.61 93.51
C LEU A 124 -9.52 10.17 93.53
N GLU A 125 -9.23 9.64 94.71
CA GLU A 125 -8.92 8.23 94.93
C GLU A 125 -10.20 7.38 94.85
N ASN A 126 -10.06 6.08 94.55
CA ASN A 126 -11.22 5.27 94.20
C ASN A 126 -12.27 5.21 95.32
N LEU A 127 -13.53 5.55 95.01
CA LEU A 127 -14.67 5.57 95.94
C LEU A 127 -14.46 6.43 97.20
N ARG A 128 -13.52 7.38 97.18
CA ARG A 128 -13.29 8.31 98.29
C ARG A 128 -14.44 9.32 98.36
N LEU A 129 -15.09 9.38 99.51
CA LEU A 129 -16.14 10.36 99.80
C LEU A 129 -15.53 11.68 100.24
N SER A 130 -16.11 12.78 99.77
CA SER A 130 -15.74 14.15 100.12
C SER A 130 -16.98 14.91 100.57
N GLU A 131 -16.97 15.38 101.82
CA GLU A 131 -18.11 16.00 102.51
C GLU A 131 -17.85 17.50 102.74
N LEU A 132 -18.70 18.36 102.20
CA LEU A 132 -18.78 19.79 102.54
C LEU A 132 -20.08 20.02 103.32
N ARG A 133 -19.97 20.46 104.58
CA ARG A 133 -21.12 20.64 105.48
C ARG A 133 -21.72 22.03 105.44
N ASP A 134 -20.88 23.03 105.19
CA ASP A 134 -21.24 24.44 105.16
C ASP A 134 -20.23 25.14 104.24
N SER A 135 -20.71 25.80 103.18
CA SER A 135 -19.87 26.61 102.29
C SER A 135 -19.63 28.02 102.80
N SER A 136 -20.43 28.50 103.77
CA SER A 136 -20.23 29.79 104.46
C SER A 136 -19.29 29.67 105.66
N ALA A 137 -19.22 28.49 106.29
CA ALA A 137 -18.31 28.17 107.41
C ALA A 137 -17.41 26.94 107.14
N PRO A 138 -16.58 26.95 106.07
CA PRO A 138 -15.78 25.79 105.68
C PRO A 138 -14.58 25.52 106.61
N ARG A 139 -14.08 24.28 106.58
CA ARG A 139 -12.77 23.95 107.17
C ARG A 139 -11.66 24.63 106.36
N LYS A 140 -10.52 24.95 106.99
CA LYS A 140 -9.38 25.62 106.33
C LYS A 140 -8.93 24.95 105.02
N GLU A 141 -8.94 23.61 104.96
CA GLU A 141 -8.62 22.83 103.76
C GLU A 141 -9.59 23.02 102.59
N GLN A 142 -10.83 23.46 102.85
CA GLN A 142 -11.95 23.45 101.90
C GLN A 142 -12.31 24.85 101.39
N ALA A 143 -11.56 25.90 101.77
CA ALA A 143 -12.00 27.28 101.62
C ALA A 143 -12.17 27.72 100.15
N LEU A 144 -11.35 27.19 99.23
CA LEU A 144 -11.40 27.50 97.80
C LEU A 144 -12.60 26.84 97.11
N GLU A 145 -12.87 25.59 97.45
CA GLU A 145 -13.98 24.80 96.95
C GLU A 145 -15.31 25.32 97.51
N ALA A 146 -15.32 25.68 98.80
CA ALA A 146 -16.47 26.25 99.48
C ALA A 146 -16.88 27.61 98.90
N ALA A 147 -15.92 28.51 98.63
CA ALA A 147 -16.21 29.78 97.98
C ALA A 147 -16.93 29.59 96.63
N LYS A 148 -16.41 28.69 95.78
CA LYS A 148 -17.03 28.35 94.49
C LYS A 148 -18.37 27.65 94.62
N PHE A 149 -18.51 26.76 95.60
CA PHE A 149 -19.79 26.09 95.84
C PHE A 149 -20.84 27.11 96.34
N ALA A 150 -20.44 28.11 97.14
CA ALA A 150 -21.29 29.23 97.53
C ALA A 150 -21.68 30.14 96.34
N GLU A 151 -20.74 30.46 95.43
CA GLU A 151 -21.05 31.14 94.15
C GLU A 151 -22.11 30.36 93.35
N LEU A 152 -21.98 29.03 93.31
CA LEU A 152 -22.96 28.12 92.70
C LEU A 152 -24.18 27.81 93.60
N HIS A 153 -24.40 28.58 94.67
CA HIS A 153 -25.56 28.47 95.58
C HIS A 153 -25.73 27.09 96.22
N ILE A 154 -24.61 26.38 96.45
CA ILE A 154 -24.51 25.10 97.16
C ILE A 154 -24.04 25.38 98.60
N GLY A 155 -24.96 25.22 99.56
CA GLY A 155 -24.70 25.35 101.00
C GLY A 155 -23.99 24.13 101.60
N SER A 156 -24.25 22.93 101.08
CA SER A 156 -23.56 21.69 101.46
C SER A 156 -23.58 20.65 100.34
N ALA A 157 -22.60 19.74 100.34
CA ALA A 157 -22.45 18.71 99.31
C ALA A 157 -21.79 17.41 99.83
N LEU A 158 -22.17 16.29 99.22
CA LEU A 158 -21.54 14.97 99.40
C LEU A 158 -21.16 14.41 98.04
N LEU A 159 -19.87 14.21 97.81
CA LEU A 159 -19.30 13.79 96.52
C LEU A 159 -18.63 12.41 96.67
N VAL A 160 -18.77 11.55 95.66
CA VAL A 160 -17.97 10.32 95.48
C VAL A 160 -17.15 10.40 94.21
N ALA A 161 -15.84 10.13 94.31
CA ALA A 161 -14.94 10.10 93.17
C ALA A 161 -15.13 8.83 92.32
N LEU A 162 -15.10 9.00 91.00
CA LEU A 162 -15.25 7.94 90.01
C LEU A 162 -13.92 7.70 89.28
N ARG A 163 -13.54 6.43 89.11
CA ARG A 163 -12.37 6.03 88.30
C ARG A 163 -12.77 4.96 87.29
N VAL A 164 -12.17 4.99 86.11
CA VAL A 164 -12.40 4.03 85.02
C VAL A 164 -11.05 3.74 84.38
N GLN A 165 -10.66 2.46 84.26
CA GLN A 165 -9.33 2.04 83.79
C GLN A 165 -8.19 2.76 84.54
N ASP A 166 -8.28 2.77 85.88
CA ASP A 166 -7.40 3.45 86.83
C ASP A 166 -7.19 4.97 86.64
N LYS A 167 -7.93 5.62 85.74
CA LYS A 167 -7.92 7.09 85.59
C LYS A 167 -9.11 7.75 86.30
N PRO A 168 -8.98 8.95 86.88
CA PRO A 168 -10.11 9.72 87.36
C PRO A 168 -11.05 10.04 86.19
N ALA A 169 -12.33 9.72 86.34
CA ALA A 169 -13.35 9.85 85.30
C ALA A 169 -14.41 10.91 85.62
N GLY A 170 -14.53 11.31 86.89
CA GLY A 170 -15.52 12.28 87.34
C GLY A 170 -15.79 12.19 88.84
N PHE A 171 -16.86 12.85 89.27
CA PHE A 171 -17.44 12.68 90.60
C PHE A 171 -18.97 12.81 90.54
N LEU A 172 -19.64 11.93 91.29
CA LEU A 172 -21.10 11.96 91.48
C LEU A 172 -21.39 12.68 92.80
N GLY A 173 -22.29 13.67 92.77
CA GLY A 173 -22.54 14.57 93.89
C GLY A 173 -24.02 14.70 94.27
N LEU A 174 -24.28 14.85 95.57
CA LEU A 174 -25.51 15.39 96.12
C LEU A 174 -25.23 16.79 96.65
N ALA A 175 -26.19 17.70 96.52
CA ALA A 175 -26.07 19.07 97.00
C ALA A 175 -27.38 19.60 97.61
N HIS A 176 -27.23 20.47 98.61
CA HIS A 176 -28.29 21.23 99.26
C HIS A 176 -27.95 22.73 99.24
N ALA A 177 -28.96 23.58 99.11
CA ALA A 177 -28.78 25.04 99.09
C ALA A 177 -28.42 25.59 100.48
N MET A 178 -28.78 24.87 101.54
CA MET A 178 -28.50 25.20 102.93
C MET A 178 -27.38 24.31 103.52
N PRO A 179 -26.67 24.76 104.56
CA PRO A 179 -25.74 23.93 105.34
C PRO A 179 -26.42 22.71 105.98
N ARG A 180 -25.66 21.64 106.23
CA ARG A 180 -26.12 20.42 106.93
C ARG A 180 -25.06 19.93 107.92
N GLY A 181 -25.48 19.70 109.17
CA GLY A 181 -24.57 19.36 110.28
C GLY A 181 -23.81 18.04 110.14
N ALA A 182 -24.40 17.04 109.47
CA ALA A 182 -23.76 15.77 109.07
C ALA A 182 -24.57 15.09 107.96
N TRP A 183 -23.91 14.26 107.14
CA TRP A 183 -24.56 13.36 106.19
C TRP A 183 -24.67 11.94 106.77
N ASP A 184 -25.82 11.28 106.57
CA ASP A 184 -26.10 9.92 107.06
C ASP A 184 -25.09 8.87 106.54
N VAL A 185 -24.78 7.89 107.38
CA VAL A 185 -23.83 6.81 107.09
C VAL A 185 -24.39 5.82 106.06
N ASN A 186 -25.70 5.53 106.10
CA ASN A 186 -26.29 4.65 105.08
C ASN A 186 -26.28 5.34 103.71
N LEU A 187 -26.68 6.62 103.66
CA LEU A 187 -26.54 7.45 102.45
C LEU A 187 -25.10 7.51 101.91
N GLN A 188 -24.08 7.61 102.77
CA GLN A 188 -22.68 7.53 102.37
C GLN A 188 -22.31 6.17 101.74
N LEU A 189 -22.80 5.06 102.29
CA LEU A 189 -22.58 3.72 101.73
C LEU A 189 -23.31 3.52 100.39
N LEU A 190 -24.55 3.99 100.27
CA LEU A 190 -25.32 3.95 99.02
C LEU A 190 -24.66 4.80 97.92
N MET A 191 -24.12 5.97 98.24
CA MET A 191 -23.34 6.78 97.29
C MET A 191 -22.10 6.04 96.77
N LYS A 192 -21.40 5.28 97.62
CA LYS A 192 -20.28 4.41 97.17
C LYS A 192 -20.75 3.27 96.27
N LEU A 193 -21.86 2.60 96.61
CA LEU A 193 -22.44 1.55 95.77
C LEU A 193 -22.78 2.07 94.37
N ILE A 194 -23.51 3.19 94.30
CA ILE A 194 -23.90 3.83 93.04
C ILE A 194 -22.68 4.28 92.24
N GLY A 195 -21.69 4.91 92.88
CA GLY A 195 -20.44 5.33 92.23
C GLY A 195 -19.64 4.16 91.66
N THR A 196 -19.60 3.02 92.37
CA THR A 196 -18.95 1.79 91.88
C THR A 196 -19.66 1.27 90.64
N SER A 197 -20.98 1.14 90.69
CA SER A 197 -21.79 0.66 89.55
C SER A 197 -21.64 1.53 88.30
N LEU A 198 -21.60 2.86 88.48
CA LEU A 198 -21.41 3.81 87.37
C LEU A 198 -20.02 3.66 86.74
N ALA A 199 -18.98 3.52 87.55
CA ALA A 199 -17.62 3.26 87.08
C ALA A 199 -17.54 1.97 86.25
N THR A 200 -18.06 0.85 86.76
CA THR A 200 -18.06 -0.45 86.05
C THR A 200 -18.87 -0.41 84.75
N GLY A 201 -20.02 0.28 84.72
CA GLY A 201 -20.81 0.46 83.51
C GLY A 201 -20.07 1.24 82.41
N LEU A 202 -19.40 2.33 82.80
CA LEU A 202 -18.55 3.13 81.88
C LEU A 202 -17.35 2.32 81.36
N GLU A 203 -16.76 1.47 82.20
CA GLU A 203 -15.62 0.63 81.84
C GLU A 203 -15.99 -0.45 80.80
N ARG A 204 -17.15 -1.10 80.96
CA ARG A 204 -17.65 -2.07 79.97
C ARG A 204 -17.84 -1.40 78.61
N ILE A 205 -18.56 -0.27 78.55
CA ILE A 205 -18.86 0.44 77.30
C ILE A 205 -17.58 0.89 76.57
N ARG A 206 -16.57 1.39 77.30
CA ARG A 206 -15.26 1.73 76.72
C ARG A 206 -14.52 0.51 76.16
N THR A 207 -14.70 -0.65 76.77
CA THR A 207 -14.05 -1.91 76.35
C THR A 207 -14.74 -2.52 75.12
N GLU A 208 -16.08 -2.58 75.13
CA GLU A 208 -16.91 -3.00 73.98
C GLU A 208 -16.61 -2.14 72.74
N ALA A 209 -16.60 -0.82 72.89
CA ALA A 209 -16.29 0.11 71.79
C ALA A 209 -14.85 -0.02 71.26
N ARG A 210 -13.90 -0.47 72.10
CA ARG A 210 -12.50 -0.73 71.69
C ARG A 210 -12.38 -2.05 70.94
N LEU A 211 -13.10 -3.09 71.35
CA LEU A 211 -13.12 -4.39 70.66
C LEU A 211 -13.75 -4.26 69.27
N ALA A 212 -14.95 -3.69 69.18
CA ALA A 212 -15.63 -3.48 67.90
C ALA A 212 -14.78 -2.69 66.90
N LYS A 213 -14.07 -1.63 67.36
CA LYS A 213 -13.16 -0.83 66.51
C LYS A 213 -11.87 -1.57 66.11
N LEU A 214 -11.46 -2.60 66.85
CA LEU A 214 -10.34 -3.48 66.46
C LEU A 214 -10.80 -4.56 65.47
N GLU A 215 -11.99 -5.13 65.65
CA GLU A 215 -12.61 -6.09 64.73
C GLU A 215 -12.92 -5.45 63.38
N GLU A 216 -13.63 -4.31 63.38
CA GLU A 216 -13.90 -3.48 62.20
C GLU A 216 -12.60 -3.17 61.43
N ARG A 217 -11.58 -2.67 62.13
CA ARG A 217 -10.28 -2.35 61.52
C ARG A 217 -9.58 -3.59 60.95
N THR A 218 -9.72 -4.75 61.59
CA THR A 218 -9.12 -6.01 61.11
C THR A 218 -9.82 -6.52 59.86
N ASN A 219 -11.16 -6.48 59.84
CA ASN A 219 -11.97 -6.84 58.67
C ASN A 219 -11.70 -5.88 57.50
N LEU A 220 -11.59 -4.57 57.76
CA LEU A 220 -11.21 -3.58 56.75
C LEU A 220 -9.79 -3.80 56.22
N PHE A 221 -8.81 -4.15 57.07
CA PHE A 221 -7.47 -4.50 56.59
C PHE A 221 -7.47 -5.77 55.74
N GLN A 222 -8.21 -6.82 56.11
CA GLN A 222 -8.32 -8.04 55.30
C GLN A 222 -8.99 -7.78 53.94
N ALA A 223 -10.06 -6.97 53.92
CA ALA A 223 -10.72 -6.57 52.67
C ALA A 223 -9.83 -5.68 51.79
N ALA A 224 -9.10 -4.74 52.38
CA ALA A 224 -8.23 -3.82 51.65
C ALA A 224 -6.93 -4.45 51.14
N ALA A 225 -6.39 -5.46 51.85
CA ALA A 225 -5.22 -6.21 51.41
C ALA A 225 -5.51 -7.06 50.16
N ASN A 226 -6.76 -7.49 49.97
CA ASN A 226 -7.21 -8.31 48.84
C ASN A 226 -6.47 -9.67 48.70
N ASP A 227 -5.81 -10.12 49.78
CA ASP A 227 -4.97 -11.32 49.86
C ASP A 227 -5.77 -12.61 50.15
N GLY A 228 -5.32 -13.71 49.57
CA GLY A 228 -5.77 -15.06 49.91
C GLY A 228 -5.07 -15.61 51.15
N LEU A 229 -5.58 -15.32 52.34
CA LEU A 229 -5.11 -15.92 53.60
C LEU A 229 -5.38 -17.43 53.66
N TRP A 230 -4.37 -18.20 54.09
CA TRP A 230 -4.46 -19.60 54.48
C TRP A 230 -3.73 -19.85 55.80
N ASP A 231 -4.17 -20.85 56.55
CA ASP A 231 -3.68 -21.18 57.89
C ASP A 231 -3.74 -22.70 58.10
N PHE A 232 -2.56 -23.34 58.20
CA PHE A 232 -2.41 -24.78 58.41
C PHE A 232 -2.03 -25.06 59.86
N ASP A 233 -2.88 -25.78 60.58
CA ASP A 233 -2.62 -26.24 61.94
C ASP A 233 -2.16 -27.72 61.93
N VAL A 234 -1.02 -27.98 62.56
CA VAL A 234 -0.38 -29.31 62.55
C VAL A 234 -0.98 -30.25 63.60
N GLU A 235 -1.66 -29.73 64.63
CA GLU A 235 -2.26 -30.57 65.68
C GLU A 235 -3.62 -31.15 65.26
N SER A 236 -4.45 -30.38 64.54
CA SER A 236 -5.68 -30.93 63.92
C SER A 236 -5.47 -31.47 62.50
N ASN A 237 -4.35 -31.14 61.84
CA ASN A 237 -4.08 -31.41 60.43
C ASN A 237 -5.17 -30.81 59.51
N GLU A 238 -5.66 -29.62 59.85
CA GLU A 238 -6.65 -28.87 59.07
C GLU A 238 -6.00 -27.64 58.42
N VAL A 239 -6.47 -27.30 57.21
CA VAL A 239 -6.11 -26.04 56.54
C VAL A 239 -7.36 -25.18 56.42
N TYR A 240 -7.33 -24.01 57.03
CA TYR A 240 -8.29 -22.95 56.78
C TYR A 240 -7.88 -22.15 55.54
N PHE A 241 -8.85 -21.83 54.68
CA PHE A 241 -8.69 -20.95 53.53
C PHE A 241 -9.75 -19.84 53.58
N SER A 242 -9.33 -18.58 53.39
CA SER A 242 -10.25 -17.44 53.40
C SER A 242 -11.19 -17.45 52.18
N PRO A 243 -12.34 -16.75 52.25
CA PRO A 243 -13.21 -16.55 51.09
C PRO A 243 -12.49 -15.92 49.90
N ARG A 244 -11.48 -15.07 50.15
CA ARG A 244 -10.67 -14.44 49.10
C ARG A 244 -9.72 -15.43 48.44
N TRP A 245 -9.07 -16.32 49.19
CA TRP A 245 -8.24 -17.40 48.63
C TRP A 245 -9.06 -18.32 47.73
N LYS A 246 -10.24 -18.71 48.23
CA LYS A 246 -11.23 -19.53 47.50
C LYS A 246 -11.65 -18.87 46.19
N ALA A 247 -12.05 -17.59 46.23
CA ALA A 247 -12.40 -16.82 45.04
C ALA A 247 -11.22 -16.60 44.07
N MET A 248 -9.99 -16.47 44.58
CA MET A 248 -8.77 -16.28 43.77
C MET A 248 -8.42 -17.52 42.93
N LEU A 249 -8.63 -18.72 43.47
CA LEU A 249 -8.35 -19.99 42.80
C LEU A 249 -9.60 -20.72 42.28
N GLY A 250 -10.77 -20.09 42.40
CA GLY A 250 -12.04 -20.55 41.83
C GLY A 250 -12.72 -21.70 42.60
N TYR A 251 -12.34 -21.95 43.85
CA TYR A 251 -12.89 -23.01 44.70
C TYR A 251 -14.11 -22.55 45.50
N GLY A 252 -15.09 -23.45 45.70
CA GLY A 252 -16.22 -23.26 46.61
C GLY A 252 -16.00 -23.90 47.98
N ASP A 253 -16.91 -23.64 48.93
CA ASP A 253 -16.85 -24.26 50.26
C ASP A 253 -17.07 -25.79 50.23
N GLU A 254 -17.83 -26.31 49.27
CA GLU A 254 -18.05 -27.75 49.13
C GLU A 254 -16.80 -28.50 48.60
N ASP A 255 -15.94 -27.82 47.83
CA ASP A 255 -14.67 -28.39 47.34
C ASP A 255 -13.65 -28.62 48.47
N MET A 256 -13.89 -28.09 49.68
CA MET A 256 -12.95 -28.16 50.81
C MET A 256 -13.01 -29.48 51.61
N ARG A 257 -13.91 -30.42 51.26
CA ARG A 257 -14.06 -31.71 51.97
C ARG A 257 -12.92 -32.68 51.63
N GLY A 258 -11.77 -32.45 52.25
CA GLY A 258 -10.51 -33.12 51.95
C GLY A 258 -9.58 -32.17 51.19
N ALA A 259 -9.05 -31.18 51.90
CA ALA A 259 -8.30 -30.07 51.34
C ALA A 259 -7.20 -30.52 50.35
N PRO A 260 -7.06 -29.86 49.18
CA PRO A 260 -6.11 -30.26 48.15
C PRO A 260 -4.67 -30.15 48.64
N ASP A 261 -3.83 -31.16 48.37
CA ASP A 261 -2.39 -31.06 48.61
C ASP A 261 -1.83 -29.90 47.78
N TRP A 262 -1.24 -28.92 48.45
CA TRP A 262 -0.63 -27.74 47.82
C TRP A 262 0.39 -28.12 46.73
N ARG A 263 1.05 -29.28 46.83
CA ARG A 263 1.96 -29.79 45.80
C ARG A 263 1.28 -30.05 44.45
N SER A 264 -0.02 -30.33 44.46
CA SER A 264 -0.85 -30.51 43.25
C SER A 264 -1.37 -29.19 42.67
N LEU A 265 -1.33 -28.11 43.48
CA LEU A 265 -1.69 -26.75 43.07
C LEU A 265 -0.49 -26.00 42.48
N VAL A 266 0.75 -26.28 42.91
CA VAL A 266 1.96 -25.63 42.37
C VAL A 266 2.35 -26.21 41.02
N HIS A 267 2.75 -25.36 40.07
CA HIS A 267 3.23 -25.77 38.75
C HIS A 267 4.49 -26.65 38.84
N PRO A 268 4.62 -27.75 38.06
CA PRO A 268 5.73 -28.70 38.15
C PRO A 268 7.13 -28.07 38.22
N ASP A 269 7.48 -27.17 37.30
CA ASP A 269 8.79 -26.49 37.27
C ASP A 269 9.07 -25.64 38.54
N ASP A 270 8.02 -25.09 39.17
CA ASP A 270 8.15 -24.28 40.38
C ASP A 270 8.18 -25.12 41.67
N LEU A 271 7.63 -26.34 41.64
CA LEU A 271 7.41 -27.18 42.82
C LEU A 271 8.69 -27.44 43.63
N SER A 272 9.80 -27.76 42.95
CA SER A 272 11.09 -28.04 43.61
C SER A 272 11.66 -26.81 44.33
N ARG A 273 11.45 -25.62 43.76
CA ARG A 273 11.88 -24.33 44.33
C ARG A 273 11.02 -23.97 45.55
N VAL A 274 9.70 -24.10 45.43
CA VAL A 274 8.74 -23.86 46.53
C VAL A 274 9.00 -24.82 47.70
N GLN A 275 9.16 -26.13 47.44
CA GLN A 275 9.49 -27.13 48.47
C GLN A 275 10.80 -26.85 49.21
N THR A 276 11.79 -26.26 48.54
CA THR A 276 13.07 -25.89 49.15
C THR A 276 12.91 -24.66 50.05
N ALA A 277 12.25 -23.60 49.56
CA ALA A 277 12.02 -22.39 50.33
C ALA A 277 11.13 -22.60 51.58
N ILE A 278 10.08 -23.44 51.49
CA ILE A 278 9.27 -23.82 52.66
C ILE A 278 10.14 -24.57 53.69
N ARG A 279 10.96 -25.53 53.25
CA ARG A 279 11.84 -26.32 54.13
C ARG A 279 12.87 -25.45 54.85
N ASP A 280 13.47 -24.50 54.15
CA ASP A 280 14.46 -23.60 54.73
C ASP A 280 13.84 -22.59 55.71
N HIS A 281 12.61 -22.12 55.47
CA HIS A 281 11.88 -21.31 56.43
C HIS A 281 11.51 -22.11 57.70
N VAL A 282 10.96 -23.31 57.57
CA VAL A 282 10.61 -24.19 58.72
C VAL A 282 11.86 -24.59 59.51
N ALA A 283 13.03 -24.73 58.85
CA ALA A 283 14.32 -24.93 59.49
C ALA A 283 14.93 -23.65 60.10
N GLY A 284 14.22 -22.53 60.12
CA GLY A 284 14.65 -21.26 60.73
C GLY A 284 15.74 -20.50 59.96
N LYS A 285 16.04 -20.87 58.72
CA LYS A 285 17.08 -20.21 57.90
C LYS A 285 16.62 -18.86 57.32
N THR A 286 15.32 -18.66 57.16
CA THR A 286 14.73 -17.40 56.70
C THR A 286 13.68 -16.91 57.70
N PRO A 287 13.56 -15.59 57.93
CA PRO A 287 12.58 -15.04 58.89
C PRO A 287 11.12 -15.14 58.38
N ILE A 288 10.94 -15.29 57.07
CA ILE A 288 9.65 -15.50 56.39
C ILE A 288 9.88 -16.47 55.22
N PHE A 289 8.86 -17.24 54.85
CA PHE A 289 8.79 -17.87 53.54
C PHE A 289 8.27 -16.84 52.53
N GLU A 290 8.96 -16.65 51.40
CA GLU A 290 8.46 -15.87 50.28
C GLU A 290 8.75 -16.60 48.96
N SER A 291 7.74 -16.72 48.09
CA SER A 291 7.90 -17.33 46.77
C SER A 291 6.86 -16.85 45.76
N THR A 292 7.30 -16.10 44.75
CA THR A 292 6.55 -15.94 43.50
C THR A 292 6.52 -17.26 42.75
N HIS A 293 5.34 -17.79 42.39
CA HIS A 293 5.20 -19.04 41.66
C HIS A 293 3.82 -19.16 40.98
N ARG A 294 3.63 -20.18 40.14
CA ARG A 294 2.33 -20.47 39.52
C ARG A 294 1.51 -21.44 40.38
N MET A 295 0.28 -21.06 40.72
CA MET A 295 -0.74 -21.93 41.32
C MET A 295 -1.86 -22.26 40.33
N ARG A 296 -2.47 -23.43 40.49
CA ARG A 296 -3.54 -23.93 39.63
C ARG A 296 -4.91 -23.46 40.12
N HIS A 297 -5.63 -22.81 39.23
CA HIS A 297 -7.04 -22.43 39.42
C HIS A 297 -7.95 -23.63 39.08
N ARG A 298 -9.15 -23.71 39.68
CA ARG A 298 -10.07 -24.86 39.59
C ARG A 298 -10.46 -25.24 38.15
N ASN A 299 -10.50 -24.28 37.23
CA ASN A 299 -10.79 -24.54 35.80
C ASN A 299 -9.58 -25.11 35.01
N GLY A 300 -8.40 -25.21 35.62
CA GLY A 300 -7.17 -25.71 35.01
C GLY A 300 -6.15 -24.64 34.61
N GLU A 301 -6.49 -23.35 34.66
CA GLU A 301 -5.56 -22.23 34.41
C GLU A 301 -4.43 -22.15 35.45
N TRP A 302 -3.33 -21.49 35.07
CA TRP A 302 -2.24 -21.12 35.97
C TRP A 302 -2.33 -19.64 36.33
N ARG A 303 -2.40 -19.35 37.62
CA ARG A 303 -2.34 -17.99 38.20
C ARG A 303 -0.96 -17.75 38.78
N TRP A 304 -0.37 -16.60 38.51
CA TRP A 304 0.87 -16.18 39.17
C TRP A 304 0.53 -15.61 40.54
N VAL A 305 1.08 -16.19 41.61
CA VAL A 305 0.92 -15.71 42.98
C VAL A 305 2.26 -15.30 43.58
N ILE A 306 2.23 -14.36 44.52
CA ILE A 306 3.28 -14.18 45.52
C ILE A 306 2.77 -14.76 46.83
N SER A 307 3.37 -15.87 47.26
CA SER A 307 3.12 -16.46 48.57
C SER A 307 4.05 -15.84 49.61
N ARG A 308 3.52 -15.50 50.78
CA ARG A 308 4.29 -15.16 51.99
C ARG A 308 3.73 -15.89 53.20
N ALA A 309 4.55 -16.61 53.97
CA ALA A 309 4.11 -17.33 55.16
C ALA A 309 5.08 -17.25 56.34
N THR A 310 4.54 -17.40 57.56
CA THR A 310 5.30 -17.47 58.81
C THR A 310 5.00 -18.77 59.56
N ALA A 311 6.06 -19.47 59.95
CA ALA A 311 6.00 -20.72 60.72
C ALA A 311 6.03 -20.45 62.24
N ARG A 312 5.16 -21.11 62.98
CA ARG A 312 5.25 -21.26 64.44
C ARG A 312 5.78 -22.64 64.76
N VAL A 313 6.89 -22.71 65.51
CA VAL A 313 7.54 -23.96 65.92
C VAL A 313 7.47 -24.18 67.44
N ASP A 314 7.65 -25.44 67.86
CA ASP A 314 7.77 -25.82 69.27
C ASP A 314 9.20 -25.64 69.81
N LYS A 315 9.38 -25.97 71.11
CA LYS A 315 10.68 -25.88 71.81
C LYS A 315 11.76 -26.84 71.27
N HIS A 316 11.42 -27.72 70.33
CA HIS A 316 12.29 -28.70 69.70
C HIS A 316 12.43 -28.46 68.18
N GLY A 317 11.94 -27.32 67.67
CA GLY A 317 12.03 -26.93 66.26
C GLY A 317 11.02 -27.64 65.34
N ARG A 318 9.99 -28.29 65.90
CA ARG A 318 8.92 -28.94 65.11
C ARG A 318 7.84 -27.92 64.76
N LEU A 319 7.31 -27.97 63.54
CA LEU A 319 6.23 -27.09 63.10
C LEU A 319 4.94 -27.38 63.89
N LEU A 320 4.30 -26.32 64.40
CA LEU A 320 2.99 -26.35 65.05
C LEU A 320 1.90 -25.74 64.16
N ARG A 321 2.23 -24.65 63.45
CA ARG A 321 1.29 -23.91 62.60
C ARG A 321 2.02 -23.13 61.51
N LEU A 322 1.41 -22.97 60.34
CA LEU A 322 1.97 -22.20 59.23
C LEU A 322 0.86 -21.30 58.66
N VAL A 323 1.03 -19.98 58.81
CA VAL A 323 0.04 -18.97 58.37
C VAL A 323 0.63 -18.20 57.20
N GLY A 324 -0.10 -18.08 56.09
CA GLY A 324 0.38 -17.39 54.90
C GLY A 324 -0.70 -16.69 54.08
N VAL A 325 -0.25 -15.82 53.18
CA VAL A 325 -1.08 -15.06 52.24
C VAL A 325 -0.60 -15.31 50.81
N GLU A 326 -1.56 -15.48 49.91
CA GLU A 326 -1.33 -15.49 48.45
C GLU A 326 -1.86 -14.20 47.82
N LEU A 327 -1.01 -13.49 47.09
CA LEU A 327 -1.38 -12.33 46.28
C LEU A 327 -1.35 -12.70 44.79
N ASP A 328 -2.50 -12.68 44.10
CA ASP A 328 -2.57 -12.83 42.64
C ASP A 328 -1.88 -11.63 41.95
N ILE A 329 -0.89 -11.92 41.12
CA ILE A 329 -0.15 -10.95 40.30
C ILE A 329 -0.24 -11.26 38.79
N THR A 330 -1.21 -12.09 38.38
CA THR A 330 -1.35 -12.58 36.99
C THR A 330 -1.51 -11.42 36.00
N GLU A 331 -2.39 -10.45 36.28
CA GLU A 331 -2.55 -9.27 35.42
C GLU A 331 -1.25 -8.46 35.32
N ARG A 332 -0.56 -8.24 36.45
CA ARG A 332 0.73 -7.54 36.47
C ARG A 332 1.76 -8.26 35.59
N LYS A 333 1.82 -9.59 35.61
CA LYS A 333 2.73 -10.36 34.75
C LYS A 333 2.36 -10.25 33.28
N LEU A 334 1.07 -10.27 32.95
CA LEU A 334 0.58 -10.06 31.58
C LEU A 334 0.90 -8.64 31.08
N TYR A 335 0.80 -7.60 31.92
CA TYR A 335 1.21 -6.24 31.55
C TYR A 335 2.73 -6.08 31.41
N GLU A 336 3.54 -6.70 32.28
CA GLU A 336 5.00 -6.72 32.16
C GLU A 336 5.45 -7.40 30.85
N GLU A 337 4.80 -8.51 30.46
CA GLU A 337 5.03 -9.16 29.16
C GLU A 337 4.52 -8.35 27.97
N ALA A 338 3.33 -7.74 28.06
CA ALA A 338 2.75 -6.96 26.96
C ALA A 338 3.61 -5.72 26.64
N LEU A 339 4.04 -4.98 27.67
CA LEU A 339 4.93 -3.83 27.53
C LEU A 339 6.32 -4.24 26.97
N PHE A 340 6.83 -5.41 27.37
CA PHE A 340 8.06 -5.95 26.79
C PHE A 340 7.89 -6.22 25.29
N ARG A 341 6.82 -6.93 24.89
CA ARG A 341 6.52 -7.24 23.48
C ARG A 341 6.22 -5.99 22.66
N GLU A 342 5.59 -4.96 23.23
CA GLU A 342 5.35 -3.68 22.54
C GLU A 342 6.69 -2.95 22.26
N LYS A 343 7.57 -2.87 23.26
CA LYS A 343 8.91 -2.30 23.10
C LYS A 343 9.76 -3.10 22.09
N GLU A 344 9.74 -4.42 22.19
CA GLU A 344 10.44 -5.33 21.28
C GLU A 344 9.92 -5.19 19.84
N SER A 345 8.60 -5.15 19.65
CA SER A 345 7.95 -4.92 18.35
C SER A 345 8.28 -3.56 17.74
N ALA A 346 8.29 -2.48 18.53
CA ALA A 346 8.69 -1.16 18.07
C ALA A 346 10.18 -1.12 17.65
N GLN A 347 11.05 -1.79 18.40
CA GLN A 347 12.47 -1.90 18.08
C GLN A 347 12.72 -2.76 16.83
N ILE A 348 12.03 -3.89 16.68
CA ILE A 348 12.05 -4.73 15.48
C ILE A 348 11.52 -3.95 14.26
N THR A 349 10.47 -3.14 14.41
CA THR A 349 9.95 -2.28 13.33
C THR A 349 11.02 -1.28 12.85
N LEU A 350 11.70 -0.60 13.77
CA LEU A 350 12.81 0.31 13.43
C LEU A 350 14.04 -0.40 12.84
N GLN A 351 14.22 -1.70 13.10
CA GLN A 351 15.28 -2.54 12.54
C GLN A 351 14.90 -3.25 11.23
N SER A 352 13.62 -3.23 10.83
CA SER A 352 13.11 -3.87 9.60
C SER A 352 12.65 -2.87 8.52
N ILE A 353 12.74 -1.56 8.81
CA ILE A 353 12.68 -0.51 7.80
C ILE A 353 13.99 -0.55 6.98
N GLY A 354 13.85 -0.60 5.65
CA GLY A 354 14.98 -0.61 4.69
C GLY A 354 15.67 0.75 4.49
N ASP A 355 15.19 1.79 5.17
CA ASP A 355 15.80 3.12 5.24
C ASP A 355 16.71 3.22 6.49
N GLY A 356 17.80 3.96 6.38
CA GLY A 356 18.59 4.41 7.52
C GLY A 356 17.79 5.41 8.37
N VAL A 357 17.71 5.14 9.67
CA VAL A 357 17.04 5.99 10.66
C VAL A 357 18.05 6.43 11.71
N ILE A 358 18.20 7.75 11.88
CA ILE A 358 18.97 8.39 12.95
C ILE A 358 18.02 9.25 13.80
N THR A 359 18.16 9.21 15.11
CA THR A 359 17.43 10.05 16.06
C THR A 359 18.40 10.82 16.95
N THR A 360 18.02 12.05 17.33
CA THR A 360 18.85 12.96 18.12
C THR A 360 18.08 13.67 19.21
N ASP A 361 18.80 14.17 20.21
CA ASP A 361 18.31 15.15 21.18
C ASP A 361 18.02 16.52 20.54
N ALA A 362 17.49 17.46 21.34
CA ALA A 362 17.19 18.84 20.93
C ALA A 362 18.43 19.68 20.53
N LYS A 363 19.66 19.16 20.70
CA LYS A 363 20.92 19.77 20.25
C LYS A 363 21.47 19.11 18.98
N SER A 364 20.74 18.17 18.37
CA SER A 364 21.17 17.34 17.24
C SER A 364 22.33 16.37 17.57
N THR A 365 22.41 15.95 18.84
CA THR A 365 23.31 14.90 19.34
C THR A 365 22.65 13.53 19.18
N ILE A 366 23.34 12.54 18.62
CA ILE A 366 22.77 11.20 18.34
C ILE A 366 22.41 10.46 19.63
N ASP A 367 21.16 9.97 19.67
CA ASP A 367 20.56 9.13 20.71
C ASP A 367 20.50 7.67 20.24
N TYR A 368 20.00 7.43 19.01
CA TYR A 368 19.92 6.09 18.42
C TYR A 368 20.06 6.13 16.89
N ILE A 369 20.66 5.09 16.32
CA ILE A 369 20.74 4.81 14.87
C ILE A 369 20.34 3.35 14.62
N ASN A 370 19.59 3.06 13.56
CA ASN A 370 19.24 1.67 13.19
C ASN A 370 20.38 0.98 12.39
N PRO A 371 20.38 -0.36 12.26
CA PRO A 371 21.46 -1.08 11.56
C PRO A 371 21.65 -0.67 10.10
N VAL A 372 20.59 -0.24 9.42
CA VAL A 372 20.69 0.29 8.05
C VAL A 372 21.42 1.63 8.03
N ALA A 373 21.19 2.51 9.01
CA ALA A 373 22.00 3.73 9.17
C ALA A 373 23.46 3.42 9.55
N GLU A 374 23.73 2.33 10.29
CA GLU A 374 25.11 1.90 10.55
C GLU A 374 25.83 1.52 9.24
N GLU A 375 25.17 0.74 8.38
CA GLU A 375 25.70 0.35 7.07
C GLU A 375 25.84 1.54 6.11
N LEU A 376 24.80 2.37 5.97
CA LEU A 376 24.78 3.50 5.03
C LEU A 376 25.72 4.64 5.44
N THR A 377 26.13 4.76 6.71
CA THR A 377 27.08 5.79 7.16
C THR A 377 28.48 5.26 7.47
N GLY A 378 28.64 3.95 7.73
CA GLY A 378 29.88 3.35 8.22
C GLY A 378 30.17 3.62 9.70
N TRP A 379 29.21 4.14 10.47
CA TRP A 379 29.32 4.40 11.90
C TRP A 379 28.48 3.39 12.70
N ARG A 380 29.08 2.74 13.71
CA ARG A 380 28.32 1.90 14.64
C ARG A 380 27.61 2.73 15.70
N LEU A 381 26.51 2.22 16.25
CA LEU A 381 25.75 2.86 17.33
C LEU A 381 26.65 3.21 18.52
N GLU A 382 27.51 2.28 18.95
CA GLU A 382 28.49 2.46 20.04
C GLU A 382 29.49 3.59 19.78
N ASP A 383 29.88 3.81 18.52
CA ASP A 383 30.77 4.89 18.10
C ASP A 383 30.02 6.22 17.90
N ALA A 384 28.73 6.18 17.57
CA ALA A 384 27.92 7.31 17.13
C ALA A 384 27.14 8.01 18.25
N MET A 385 26.69 7.29 19.28
CA MET A 385 25.95 7.89 20.40
C MET A 385 26.73 9.04 21.06
N GLY A 386 26.04 10.13 21.39
CA GLY A 386 26.65 11.30 22.03
C GLY A 386 27.47 12.21 21.10
N ARG A 387 27.57 11.90 19.79
CA ARG A 387 28.19 12.77 18.78
C ARG A 387 27.16 13.68 18.09
N PRO A 388 27.56 14.84 17.55
CA PRO A 388 26.69 15.64 16.70
C PRO A 388 26.41 14.93 15.37
N VAL A 389 25.17 14.98 14.88
CA VAL A 389 24.73 14.30 13.63
C VAL A 389 25.54 14.74 12.40
N GLU A 390 26.08 15.96 12.41
CA GLU A 390 26.95 16.53 11.37
C GLU A 390 28.31 15.82 11.23
N GLU A 391 28.77 15.07 12.24
CA GLU A 391 29.97 14.24 12.11
C GLU A 391 29.67 12.92 11.37
N ILE A 392 28.46 12.36 11.54
CA ILE A 392 28.04 11.05 11.02
C ILE A 392 27.40 11.18 9.63
N PHE A 393 26.41 12.06 9.47
CA PHE A 393 25.68 12.25 8.22
C PHE A 393 26.21 13.49 7.49
N ARG A 394 27.23 13.27 6.67
CA ARG A 394 27.96 14.29 5.90
C ARG A 394 27.46 14.34 4.45
N ALA A 395 26.45 15.18 4.22
CA ALA A 395 25.85 15.38 2.90
C ALA A 395 26.53 16.51 2.11
N PHE A 396 26.69 16.32 0.80
CA PHE A 396 27.25 17.28 -0.15
C PHE A 396 26.33 17.44 -1.36
N HIS A 397 26.45 18.58 -2.05
CA HIS A 397 25.70 18.86 -3.28
C HIS A 397 26.33 18.14 -4.48
N GLU A 398 25.50 17.39 -5.21
CA GLU A 398 25.92 16.48 -6.29
C GLU A 398 26.69 17.13 -7.45
N GLU A 399 26.38 18.38 -7.82
CA GLU A 399 26.98 19.06 -8.99
C GLU A 399 28.18 19.96 -8.62
N THR A 400 28.31 20.37 -7.36
CA THR A 400 29.32 21.35 -6.90
C THR A 400 30.27 20.81 -5.85
N CYS A 401 30.00 19.62 -5.29
CA CYS A 401 30.70 19.01 -4.16
C CYS A 401 30.81 19.91 -2.91
N GLU A 402 29.92 20.91 -2.78
CA GLU A 402 29.86 21.78 -1.60
C GLU A 402 29.12 21.08 -0.44
N PRO A 403 29.58 21.23 0.82
CA PRO A 403 28.91 20.63 1.97
C PRO A 403 27.53 21.24 2.21
N LEU A 404 26.53 20.39 2.39
CA LEU A 404 25.16 20.79 2.69
C LEU A 404 24.93 20.87 4.20
N GLU A 405 24.13 21.85 4.64
CA GLU A 405 23.69 21.91 6.04
C GLU A 405 22.82 20.69 6.37
N ASN A 406 23.12 19.99 7.47
CA ASN A 406 22.44 18.75 7.81
C ASN A 406 20.91 18.95 7.95
N PRO A 407 20.06 18.19 7.22
CA PRO A 407 18.61 18.37 7.25
C PRO A 407 17.99 18.28 8.64
N LEU A 408 18.60 17.51 9.55
CA LEU A 408 18.14 17.33 10.92
C LEU A 408 18.40 18.57 11.77
N SER A 409 19.63 19.10 11.75
CA SER A 409 20.00 20.37 12.39
C SER A 409 19.12 21.53 11.90
N VAL A 410 18.75 21.53 10.62
CA VAL A 410 17.80 22.50 10.04
C VAL A 410 16.37 22.25 10.53
N SER A 411 15.93 20.99 10.60
CA SER A 411 14.56 20.61 10.97
C SER A 411 14.24 20.90 12.43
N VAL A 412 15.16 20.56 13.34
CA VAL A 412 15.08 20.89 14.77
C VAL A 412 15.06 22.42 14.95
N ARG A 413 16.05 23.14 14.37
CA ARG A 413 16.19 24.59 14.51
C ARG A 413 15.02 25.39 13.91
N ARG A 414 14.41 24.93 12.81
CA ARG A 414 13.24 25.57 12.18
C ARG A 414 11.91 24.96 12.65
N MET A 415 11.93 24.02 13.59
CA MET A 415 10.76 23.33 14.18
C MET A 415 9.76 22.75 13.16
N ARG A 416 10.24 22.33 11.97
CA ARG A 416 9.41 21.87 10.85
C ARG A 416 10.09 20.72 10.08
N PRO A 417 9.33 19.85 9.39
CA PRO A 417 9.92 18.86 8.49
C PRO A 417 10.76 19.50 7.38
N ILE A 418 11.83 18.81 6.98
CA ILE A 418 12.73 19.18 5.88
C ILE A 418 12.93 17.92 5.04
N LYS A 419 12.48 17.93 3.77
CA LYS A 419 12.81 16.88 2.79
C LYS A 419 13.85 17.42 1.79
N SER A 420 14.81 16.59 1.40
CA SER A 420 15.74 16.89 0.30
C SER A 420 15.00 16.99 -1.04
N VAL A 421 15.18 18.11 -1.77
CA VAL A 421 14.52 18.36 -3.07
C VAL A 421 15.21 17.62 -4.23
N ARG A 422 16.46 17.21 -4.02
CA ARG A 422 17.26 16.34 -4.89
C ARG A 422 17.99 15.30 -4.02
N PRO A 423 18.45 14.17 -4.59
CA PRO A 423 19.44 13.32 -3.94
C PRO A 423 20.70 14.10 -3.55
N MET A 424 21.33 13.71 -2.46
CA MET A 424 22.56 14.30 -1.92
C MET A 424 23.68 13.25 -1.93
N LEU A 425 24.92 13.69 -1.98
CA LEU A 425 26.09 12.81 -1.88
C LEU A 425 26.46 12.63 -0.40
N LEU A 426 26.25 11.45 0.16
CA LEU A 426 26.68 11.08 1.51
C LEU A 426 28.07 10.46 1.45
N ILE A 427 29.04 11.05 2.16
CA ILE A 427 30.37 10.44 2.34
C ILE A 427 30.38 9.60 3.61
N ARG A 428 30.58 8.30 3.46
CA ARG A 428 30.69 7.31 4.54
C ARG A 428 32.00 7.47 5.32
N ARG A 429 32.05 6.89 6.52
CA ARG A 429 33.24 6.87 7.39
C ARG A 429 34.48 6.20 6.76
N ASP A 430 34.28 5.29 5.82
CA ASP A 430 35.35 4.61 5.06
C ASP A 430 35.83 5.42 3.83
N GLY A 431 35.20 6.56 3.54
CA GLY A 431 35.50 7.41 2.39
C GLY A 431 34.74 7.04 1.11
N ASN A 432 33.87 6.01 1.13
CA ASN A 432 33.01 5.70 -0.01
C ASN A 432 31.82 6.67 -0.11
N GLU A 433 31.38 6.93 -1.34
CA GLU A 433 30.28 7.83 -1.67
C GLU A 433 28.98 7.06 -1.94
N LEU A 434 27.85 7.54 -1.41
CA LEU A 434 26.50 7.05 -1.70
C LEU A 434 25.58 8.21 -2.07
N TYR A 435 24.62 7.96 -2.97
CA TYR A 435 23.55 8.92 -3.25
C TYR A 435 22.35 8.62 -2.35
N VAL A 436 21.95 9.58 -1.51
CA VAL A 436 20.81 9.41 -0.59
C VAL A 436 19.74 10.48 -0.78
N GLU A 437 18.47 10.09 -0.73
CA GLU A 437 17.38 11.02 -0.38
C GLU A 437 17.18 11.01 1.14
N SER A 438 16.72 12.12 1.71
CA SER A 438 16.47 12.22 3.14
C SER A 438 15.26 13.07 3.51
N THR A 439 14.61 12.71 4.62
CA THR A 439 13.56 13.49 5.26
C THR A 439 13.84 13.58 6.76
N ALA A 440 13.95 14.80 7.27
CA ALA A 440 14.08 15.10 8.68
C ALA A 440 12.77 15.68 9.24
N ALA A 441 12.44 15.34 10.49
CA ALA A 441 11.32 15.91 11.23
C ALA A 441 11.67 16.12 12.72
N PRO A 442 11.12 17.16 13.38
CA PRO A 442 11.34 17.38 14.81
C PRO A 442 10.47 16.42 15.64
N ILE A 443 11.09 15.71 16.59
CA ILE A 443 10.38 14.93 17.61
C ILE A 443 9.88 15.90 18.67
N ARG A 444 8.59 15.81 19.04
CA ARG A 444 7.97 16.67 20.05
C ARG A 444 7.57 15.87 21.29
N ASP A 445 7.68 16.50 22.45
CA ASP A 445 7.13 15.96 23.69
C ASP A 445 5.61 16.20 23.80
N GLY A 446 4.99 15.66 24.85
CA GLY A 446 3.57 15.83 25.16
C GLY A 446 3.13 17.26 25.52
N SER A 447 4.07 18.21 25.63
CA SER A 447 3.80 19.65 25.79
C SER A 447 3.98 20.44 24.47
N GLY A 448 4.40 19.78 23.40
CA GLY A 448 4.61 20.35 22.07
C GLY A 448 6.01 20.95 21.83
N HIS A 449 6.88 20.98 22.84
CA HIS A 449 8.27 21.40 22.68
C HIS A 449 9.06 20.37 21.86
N VAL A 450 10.10 20.81 21.16
CA VAL A 450 10.97 19.90 20.37
C VAL A 450 11.95 19.22 21.31
N ALA A 451 11.70 17.94 21.60
CA ALA A 451 12.57 17.10 22.42
C ALA A 451 13.78 16.59 21.63
N GLY A 452 13.67 16.52 20.30
CA GLY A 452 14.70 15.95 19.45
C GLY A 452 14.37 16.01 17.96
N GLY A 453 15.00 15.15 17.17
CA GLY A 453 14.76 15.01 15.74
C GLY A 453 14.89 13.57 15.28
N VAL A 454 14.19 13.23 14.19
CA VAL A 454 14.40 12.00 13.42
C VAL A 454 14.81 12.37 11.99
N LEU A 455 15.84 11.70 11.48
CA LEU A 455 16.31 11.74 10.10
C LEU A 455 16.14 10.34 9.50
N VAL A 456 15.35 10.24 8.44
CA VAL A 456 15.20 9.03 7.64
C VAL A 456 15.84 9.26 6.28
N PHE A 457 16.65 8.33 5.80
CA PHE A 457 17.35 8.42 4.53
C PHE A 457 17.58 7.03 3.93
N HIS A 458 17.50 6.89 2.61
CA HIS A 458 17.75 5.63 1.91
C HIS A 458 18.71 5.83 0.76
N ASP A 459 19.45 4.77 0.43
CA ASP A 459 20.30 4.74 -0.75
C ASP A 459 19.44 4.74 -2.02
N VAL A 460 19.66 5.74 -2.87
CA VAL A 460 19.08 5.82 -4.21
C VAL A 460 20.10 5.48 -5.30
N SER A 461 21.31 5.03 -4.97
CA SER A 461 22.40 4.83 -5.94
C SER A 461 22.04 3.84 -7.06
N GLU A 462 21.46 2.68 -6.73
CA GLU A 462 20.99 1.73 -7.76
C GLU A 462 19.82 2.30 -8.56
N SER A 463 18.81 2.87 -7.89
CA SER A 463 17.66 3.50 -8.54
C SER A 463 18.08 4.66 -9.45
N ARG A 464 19.08 5.45 -9.07
CA ARG A 464 19.66 6.56 -9.83
C ARG A 464 20.43 6.04 -11.04
N GLU A 465 21.27 5.01 -10.88
CA GLU A 465 22.00 4.43 -12.00
C GLU A 465 21.06 3.73 -12.99
N LEU A 466 20.03 3.05 -12.50
CA LEU A 466 18.97 2.48 -13.31
C LEU A 466 18.17 3.57 -14.04
N ASN A 467 17.77 4.65 -13.36
CA ASN A 467 17.09 5.78 -14.01
C ASN A 467 18.00 6.51 -15.02
N ARG A 468 19.31 6.62 -14.76
CA ARG A 468 20.29 7.17 -15.70
C ARG A 468 20.41 6.29 -16.94
N ARG A 469 20.49 4.97 -16.76
CA ARG A 469 20.46 4.00 -17.88
C ARG A 469 19.14 4.02 -18.63
N LEU A 470 18.00 4.03 -17.95
CA LEU A 470 16.67 4.13 -18.56
C LEU A 470 16.49 5.43 -19.34
N SER A 471 16.95 6.57 -18.81
CA SER A 471 16.94 7.86 -19.51
C SER A 471 17.86 7.84 -20.75
N TYR A 472 19.04 7.22 -20.64
CA TYR A 472 19.94 7.01 -21.76
C TYR A 472 19.31 6.10 -22.82
N HIS A 473 18.79 4.92 -22.47
CA HIS A 473 18.13 3.98 -23.40
C HIS A 473 16.84 4.55 -24.00
N ALA A 474 16.11 5.40 -23.28
CA ALA A 474 14.94 6.11 -23.80
C ALA A 474 15.30 7.14 -24.89
N SER A 475 16.56 7.60 -24.93
CA SER A 475 17.05 8.64 -25.86
C SER A 475 18.14 8.17 -26.85
N HIS A 476 18.77 7.02 -26.63
CA HIS A 476 19.91 6.50 -27.40
C HIS A 476 19.69 5.06 -27.88
N ASP A 477 20.31 4.72 -29.01
CA ASP A 477 20.33 3.36 -29.57
C ASP A 477 21.42 2.52 -28.86
N LEU A 478 21.03 1.31 -28.43
CA LEU A 478 21.89 0.41 -27.65
C LEU A 478 23.11 -0.11 -28.41
N LEU A 479 23.01 -0.24 -29.73
CA LEU A 479 24.06 -0.83 -30.56
C LEU A 479 25.16 0.19 -30.92
N THR A 480 24.77 1.42 -31.24
CA THR A 480 25.65 2.44 -31.82
C THR A 480 26.01 3.57 -30.85
N GLY A 481 25.30 3.72 -29.73
CA GLY A 481 25.50 4.86 -28.81
C GLY A 481 25.21 6.22 -29.47
N LEU A 482 24.39 6.21 -30.52
CA LEU A 482 23.81 7.39 -31.15
C LEU A 482 22.47 7.73 -30.50
N VAL A 483 21.88 8.86 -30.88
CA VAL A 483 20.48 9.16 -30.55
C VAL A 483 19.57 8.07 -31.17
N ASN A 484 18.44 7.77 -30.53
CA ASN A 484 17.42 6.88 -31.08
C ASN A 484 16.32 7.67 -31.81
N ARG A 485 15.56 6.97 -32.65
CA ARG A 485 14.43 7.52 -33.42
C ARG A 485 13.49 8.42 -32.62
N ARG A 486 13.15 8.07 -31.37
CA ARG A 486 12.18 8.80 -30.53
C ARG A 486 12.70 10.16 -30.09
N GLU A 487 13.94 10.24 -29.61
CA GLU A 487 14.57 11.52 -29.24
C GLU A 487 14.92 12.33 -30.51
N PHE A 488 15.25 11.68 -31.62
CA PHE A 488 15.44 12.34 -32.91
C PHE A 488 14.16 13.01 -33.42
N GLU A 489 13.03 12.31 -33.41
CA GLU A 489 11.70 12.85 -33.74
C GLU A 489 11.35 14.03 -32.81
N SER A 490 11.66 13.96 -31.51
CA SER A 490 11.44 15.07 -30.57
C SER A 490 12.33 16.30 -30.83
N ARG A 491 13.57 16.11 -31.33
CA ARG A 491 14.45 17.22 -31.74
C ARG A 491 14.02 17.81 -33.08
N LEU A 492 13.62 16.97 -34.03
CA LEU A 492 13.08 17.39 -35.32
C LEU A 492 11.79 18.20 -35.15
N GLU A 493 10.94 17.87 -34.17
CA GLU A 493 9.77 18.67 -33.80
C GLU A 493 10.14 20.06 -33.25
N ARG A 494 11.23 20.16 -32.46
CA ARG A 494 11.75 21.44 -31.94
C ARG A 494 12.35 22.30 -33.07
N ALA A 495 13.13 21.69 -33.96
CA ALA A 495 13.69 22.34 -35.15
C ALA A 495 12.57 22.87 -36.07
N LEU A 496 11.53 22.08 -36.33
CA LEU A 496 10.37 22.52 -37.12
C LEU A 496 9.64 23.72 -36.50
N LYS A 497 9.51 23.77 -35.16
CA LYS A 497 8.90 24.92 -34.46
C LYS A 497 9.75 26.19 -34.61
N SER A 498 11.08 26.08 -34.48
CA SER A 498 12.01 27.20 -34.64
C SER A 498 12.14 27.66 -36.11
N ALA A 499 12.08 26.73 -37.07
CA ALA A 499 12.00 27.04 -38.50
C ALA A 499 10.70 27.78 -38.86
N LYS A 500 9.55 27.38 -38.28
CA LYS A 500 8.27 28.11 -38.42
C LYS A 500 8.29 29.49 -37.78
N ALA A 501 9.04 29.67 -36.70
CA ALA A 501 9.34 30.99 -36.12
C ALA A 501 10.35 31.82 -36.92
N ARG A 502 10.99 31.24 -37.95
CA ARG A 502 12.05 31.83 -38.80
C ARG A 502 13.32 32.23 -38.02
N GLU A 503 13.60 31.55 -36.92
CA GLU A 503 14.76 31.83 -36.06
C GLU A 503 16.06 31.24 -36.64
N ALA A 504 15.98 30.06 -37.26
CA ALA A 504 17.11 29.36 -37.88
C ALA A 504 16.67 28.46 -39.05
N SER A 505 17.59 28.18 -39.97
CA SER A 505 17.44 27.18 -41.03
C SER A 505 17.99 25.83 -40.58
N TYR A 506 17.27 24.75 -40.89
CA TYR A 506 17.66 23.38 -40.55
C TYR A 506 17.56 22.49 -41.80
N ALA A 507 18.28 21.37 -41.80
CA ALA A 507 18.15 20.34 -42.83
C ALA A 507 18.19 18.94 -42.21
N LEU A 508 17.36 18.04 -42.74
CA LEU A 508 17.40 16.61 -42.44
C LEU A 508 18.17 15.89 -43.54
N CYS A 509 19.17 15.09 -43.17
CA CYS A 509 19.72 14.04 -44.03
C CYS A 509 19.26 12.68 -43.52
N TYR A 510 18.80 11.82 -44.43
CA TYR A 510 18.42 10.44 -44.18
C TYR A 510 19.40 9.54 -44.94
N LEU A 511 20.20 8.75 -44.23
CA LEU A 511 21.27 7.92 -44.77
C LEU A 511 20.93 6.44 -44.63
N ASP A 512 21.24 5.66 -45.65
CA ASP A 512 21.09 4.20 -45.71
C ASP A 512 22.39 3.55 -46.17
N ILE A 513 22.80 2.46 -45.50
CA ILE A 513 24.02 1.73 -45.87
C ILE A 513 23.73 0.77 -47.03
N ASP A 514 24.18 1.14 -48.23
CA ASP A 514 23.95 0.33 -49.44
C ASP A 514 24.45 -1.11 -49.25
N GLN A 515 23.54 -2.07 -49.45
CA GLN A 515 23.81 -3.52 -49.43
C GLN A 515 24.18 -4.11 -48.04
N PHE A 516 23.85 -3.44 -46.93
CA PHE A 516 24.05 -3.96 -45.56
C PHE A 516 23.58 -5.42 -45.38
N LYS A 517 22.43 -5.79 -45.97
CA LYS A 517 21.91 -7.17 -45.94
C LYS A 517 22.93 -8.21 -46.44
N ILE A 518 23.78 -7.89 -47.42
CA ILE A 518 24.81 -8.83 -47.91
C ILE A 518 25.81 -9.16 -46.80
N VAL A 519 26.15 -8.20 -45.91
CA VAL A 519 27.04 -8.46 -44.78
C VAL A 519 26.38 -9.41 -43.76
N ASN A 520 25.11 -9.18 -43.43
CA ASN A 520 24.33 -10.08 -42.55
C ASN A 520 24.19 -11.49 -43.13
N ASP A 521 23.78 -11.61 -44.40
CA ASP A 521 23.56 -12.89 -45.07
C ASP A 521 24.89 -13.67 -45.27
N THR A 522 26.04 -12.98 -45.32
CA THR A 522 27.36 -13.58 -45.57
C THR A 522 28.18 -13.88 -44.31
N CYS A 523 28.03 -13.09 -43.24
CA CYS A 523 28.85 -13.14 -42.02
C CYS A 523 28.02 -13.17 -40.72
N GLY A 524 26.69 -13.23 -40.80
CA GLY A 524 25.79 -13.24 -39.65
C GLY A 524 25.57 -11.87 -39.01
N HIS A 525 24.51 -11.77 -38.20
CA HIS A 525 24.08 -10.51 -37.59
C HIS A 525 25.15 -9.84 -36.71
N SER A 526 26.01 -10.60 -36.03
CA SER A 526 27.10 -10.05 -35.22
C SER A 526 28.10 -9.22 -36.02
N ALA A 527 28.34 -9.56 -37.29
CA ALA A 527 29.18 -8.78 -38.18
C ALA A 527 28.46 -7.49 -38.64
N GLY A 528 27.16 -7.57 -38.91
CA GLY A 528 26.33 -6.39 -39.21
C GLY A 528 26.23 -5.42 -38.02
N ASP A 529 26.08 -5.94 -36.81
CA ASP A 529 26.04 -5.15 -35.57
C ASP A 529 27.37 -4.42 -35.33
N ALA A 530 28.50 -5.13 -35.47
CA ALA A 530 29.83 -4.53 -35.38
C ALA A 530 30.09 -3.49 -36.49
N LEU A 531 29.56 -3.72 -37.69
CA LEU A 531 29.60 -2.77 -38.80
C LEU A 531 28.81 -1.49 -38.48
N LEU A 532 27.58 -1.61 -37.98
CA LEU A 532 26.73 -0.46 -37.62
C LEU A 532 27.35 0.38 -36.49
N GLY A 533 27.96 -0.26 -35.49
CA GLY A 533 28.71 0.44 -34.43
C GLY A 533 29.88 1.25 -34.99
N GLN A 534 30.67 0.67 -35.90
CA GLN A 534 31.82 1.34 -36.51
C GLN A 534 31.41 2.46 -37.47
N VAL A 535 30.38 2.27 -38.30
CA VAL A 535 29.84 3.32 -39.19
C VAL A 535 29.18 4.43 -38.38
N GLY A 536 28.46 4.12 -37.30
CA GLY A 536 27.91 5.11 -36.39
C GLY A 536 29.00 5.99 -35.76
N ALA A 537 30.10 5.40 -35.28
CA ALA A 537 31.25 6.13 -34.78
C ALA A 537 31.95 6.99 -35.86
N LEU A 538 32.09 6.46 -37.08
CA LEU A 538 32.64 7.18 -38.23
C LEU A 538 31.80 8.42 -38.58
N LEU A 539 30.48 8.26 -38.70
CA LEU A 539 29.56 9.38 -38.96
C LEU A 539 29.63 10.40 -37.83
N LYS A 540 29.66 9.96 -36.56
CA LYS A 540 29.79 10.84 -35.37
C LYS A 540 31.09 11.66 -35.37
N SER A 541 32.16 11.17 -36.01
CA SER A 541 33.42 11.92 -36.18
C SER A 541 33.40 12.99 -37.29
N LYS A 542 32.34 13.03 -38.11
CA LYS A 542 32.19 13.94 -39.26
C LYS A 542 31.08 14.98 -39.08
N VAL A 543 30.14 14.73 -38.18
CA VAL A 543 29.03 15.61 -37.80
C VAL A 543 29.49 16.62 -36.72
N ARG A 544 28.97 17.85 -36.69
CA ARG A 544 29.39 18.87 -35.71
C ARG A 544 28.77 18.55 -34.33
N TRP A 545 29.38 19.02 -33.25
CA TRP A 545 28.87 18.80 -31.88
C TRP A 545 27.43 19.30 -31.62
N ARG A 546 26.97 20.27 -32.42
CA ARG A 546 25.63 20.87 -32.37
C ARG A 546 24.61 20.19 -33.27
N ASP A 547 25.06 19.41 -34.25
CA ASP A 547 24.19 18.67 -35.16
C ASP A 547 23.84 17.32 -34.50
N THR A 548 22.62 16.81 -34.69
CA THR A 548 22.22 15.54 -34.08
C THR A 548 22.34 14.38 -35.07
N LEU A 549 23.12 13.36 -34.71
CA LEU A 549 23.19 12.06 -35.39
C LEU A 549 22.43 10.98 -34.61
N SER A 550 21.52 10.29 -35.29
CA SER A 550 20.65 9.22 -34.77
C SER A 550 20.74 7.97 -35.64
N ARG A 551 20.47 6.80 -35.06
CA ARG A 551 19.99 5.63 -35.80
C ARG A 551 18.45 5.64 -35.79
N LEU A 552 17.83 5.31 -36.91
CA LEU A 552 16.35 5.34 -37.07
C LEU A 552 15.74 3.94 -37.04
N GLY A 553 16.45 2.97 -37.59
CA GLY A 553 16.11 1.55 -37.70
C GLY A 553 17.28 0.82 -38.38
N GLY A 554 17.26 -0.52 -38.42
CA GLY A 554 18.18 -1.36 -39.21
C GLY A 554 19.55 -0.75 -39.55
N ASP A 555 19.69 -0.40 -40.82
CA ASP A 555 20.80 0.25 -41.54
C ASP A 555 20.58 1.75 -41.82
N GLU A 556 19.57 2.35 -41.19
CA GLU A 556 19.07 3.71 -41.40
C GLU A 556 19.60 4.70 -40.34
N PHE A 557 20.15 5.83 -40.78
CA PHE A 557 20.70 6.89 -39.93
C PHE A 557 20.07 8.26 -40.27
N GLY A 558 19.70 9.01 -39.24
CA GLY A 558 19.17 10.37 -39.37
C GLY A 558 20.18 11.40 -38.91
N ILE A 559 20.41 12.45 -39.69
CA ILE A 559 21.28 13.57 -39.33
C ILE A 559 20.46 14.87 -39.42
N LEU A 560 20.27 15.55 -38.29
CA LEU A 560 19.66 16.87 -38.22
C LEU A 560 20.79 17.91 -38.13
N LEU A 561 20.92 18.72 -39.17
CA LEU A 561 21.92 19.79 -39.28
C LEU A 561 21.30 21.13 -38.83
N GLU A 562 21.95 21.80 -37.89
CA GLU A 562 21.42 23.01 -37.26
C GLU A 562 22.11 24.29 -37.76
N SER A 563 21.31 25.33 -38.05
CA SER A 563 21.80 26.60 -38.65
C SER A 563 22.56 26.38 -39.96
N CYS A 564 21.94 25.65 -40.89
CA CYS A 564 22.57 25.10 -42.08
C CYS A 564 21.76 25.46 -43.34
N SER A 565 22.42 25.89 -44.43
CA SER A 565 21.76 26.07 -45.73
C SER A 565 21.65 24.76 -46.52
N LEU A 566 20.79 24.71 -47.55
CA LEU A 566 20.68 23.51 -48.39
C LEU A 566 22.02 23.13 -49.07
N ASP A 567 22.80 24.13 -49.52
CA ASP A 567 24.14 23.90 -50.10
C ASP A 567 25.16 23.40 -49.07
N GLU A 568 25.04 23.81 -47.81
CA GLU A 568 25.86 23.29 -46.71
C GLU A 568 25.44 21.87 -46.31
N ALA A 569 24.13 21.59 -46.30
CA ALA A 569 23.59 20.26 -46.05
C ALA A 569 24.01 19.26 -47.12
N MET A 570 23.93 19.63 -48.41
CA MET A 570 24.38 18.80 -49.53
C MET A 570 25.89 18.51 -49.46
N ARG A 571 26.73 19.52 -49.16
CA ARG A 571 28.18 19.32 -48.96
C ARG A 571 28.50 18.45 -47.74
N THR A 572 27.72 18.57 -46.66
CA THR A 572 27.87 17.73 -45.46
C THR A 572 27.46 16.28 -45.75
N ALA A 573 26.33 16.08 -46.42
CA ALA A 573 25.87 14.76 -46.87
C ALA A 573 26.90 14.06 -47.77
N GLU A 574 27.46 14.75 -48.76
CA GLU A 574 28.47 14.17 -49.66
C GLU A 574 29.77 13.83 -48.88
N THR A 575 30.14 14.64 -47.88
CA THR A 575 31.26 14.33 -46.97
C THR A 575 31.01 13.06 -46.13
N LEU A 576 29.78 12.84 -45.65
CA LEU A 576 29.39 11.60 -44.95
C LEU A 576 29.42 10.41 -45.92
N ARG A 577 28.92 10.59 -47.14
CA ARG A 577 28.91 9.59 -48.21
C ARG A 577 30.32 9.16 -48.64
N GLU A 578 31.24 10.11 -48.77
CA GLU A 578 32.67 9.81 -48.98
C GLU A 578 33.29 9.11 -47.78
N GLY A 579 32.90 9.46 -46.55
CA GLY A 579 33.28 8.74 -45.34
C GLY A 579 32.96 7.26 -45.43
N VAL A 580 31.70 6.91 -45.69
CA VAL A 580 31.24 5.51 -45.79
C VAL A 580 31.88 4.78 -46.99
N ARG A 581 32.01 5.43 -48.16
CA ARG A 581 32.66 4.84 -49.35
C ARG A 581 34.13 4.52 -49.15
N ASN A 582 34.85 5.35 -48.39
CA ASN A 582 36.28 5.16 -48.11
C ASN A 582 36.53 4.24 -46.90
N PHE A 583 35.51 3.99 -46.08
CA PHE A 583 35.57 3.02 -45.01
C PHE A 583 35.73 1.59 -45.56
N ARG A 584 36.62 0.81 -44.93
CA ARG A 584 36.82 -0.60 -45.22
C ARG A 584 36.44 -1.38 -43.97
N PHE A 585 35.33 -2.09 -44.03
CA PHE A 585 34.94 -2.99 -42.96
C PHE A 585 35.70 -4.31 -43.12
N THR A 586 36.26 -4.82 -42.03
CA THR A 586 37.04 -6.05 -42.01
C THR A 586 36.48 -7.00 -40.97
N TRP A 587 36.13 -8.22 -41.38
CA TRP A 587 35.60 -9.27 -40.51
C TRP A 587 36.09 -10.63 -40.99
N GLU A 588 36.72 -11.41 -40.11
CA GLU A 588 37.23 -12.78 -40.39
C GLU A 588 37.97 -12.86 -41.75
N ASP A 589 39.00 -12.02 -41.90
CA ASP A 589 39.84 -11.83 -43.10
C ASP A 589 39.13 -11.40 -44.39
N ARG A 590 37.82 -11.12 -44.36
CA ARG A 590 37.06 -10.53 -45.48
C ARG A 590 37.03 -9.02 -45.41
N VAL A 591 37.18 -8.36 -46.56
CA VAL A 591 37.13 -6.89 -46.69
C VAL A 591 35.90 -6.47 -47.47
N PHE A 592 35.00 -5.74 -46.82
CA PHE A 592 33.80 -5.17 -47.45
C PHE A 592 34.03 -3.69 -47.81
N ARG A 593 33.50 -3.28 -48.97
CA ARG A 593 33.36 -1.87 -49.37
C ARG A 593 31.88 -1.52 -49.34
N LEU A 594 31.55 -0.37 -48.79
CA LEU A 594 30.17 0.08 -48.60
C LEU A 594 29.85 1.22 -49.57
N GLY A 595 28.55 1.40 -49.82
CA GLY A 595 28.01 2.66 -50.29
C GLY A 595 27.15 3.30 -49.20
N ALA A 596 26.80 4.57 -49.40
CA ALA A 596 25.71 5.19 -48.66
C ALA A 596 24.80 5.93 -49.65
N SER A 597 23.51 5.63 -49.62
CA SER A 597 22.48 6.43 -50.28
C SER A 597 21.97 7.46 -49.27
N ILE A 598 21.85 8.72 -49.66
CA ILE A 598 21.44 9.80 -48.74
C ILE A 598 20.37 10.70 -49.38
N GLY A 599 19.23 10.86 -48.72
CA GLY A 599 18.23 11.89 -49.01
C GLY A 599 18.46 13.14 -48.17
N VAL A 600 18.28 14.34 -48.73
CA VAL A 600 18.44 15.62 -48.03
C VAL A 600 17.20 16.49 -48.20
N VAL A 601 16.59 16.92 -47.09
CA VAL A 601 15.37 17.74 -47.06
C VAL A 601 15.65 19.05 -46.29
N PRO A 602 15.38 20.23 -46.87
CA PRO A 602 15.36 21.47 -46.11
C PRO A 602 14.14 21.52 -45.20
N ILE A 603 14.33 21.98 -43.96
CA ILE A 603 13.23 22.16 -42.99
C ILE A 603 12.83 23.64 -43.02
N THR A 604 11.66 23.93 -43.59
CA THR A 604 11.13 25.29 -43.78
C THR A 604 9.89 25.53 -42.92
N ALA A 605 9.29 26.72 -43.03
CA ALA A 605 8.02 27.01 -42.38
C ALA A 605 6.84 26.27 -43.02
N ASP A 606 7.00 25.79 -44.26
CA ASP A 606 5.96 25.26 -45.13
C ASP A 606 5.76 23.74 -44.93
N ASN A 607 6.70 23.05 -44.29
CA ASN A 607 6.52 21.65 -43.92
C ASN A 607 5.42 21.50 -42.86
N GLU A 608 4.45 20.62 -43.08
CA GLU A 608 3.30 20.46 -42.18
C GLU A 608 3.72 19.95 -40.80
N ASP A 609 4.41 18.81 -40.75
CA ASP A 609 4.70 18.04 -39.54
C ASP A 609 6.02 17.25 -39.62
N VAL A 610 6.36 16.51 -38.56
CA VAL A 610 7.58 15.69 -38.51
C VAL A 610 7.50 14.46 -39.42
N ALA A 611 6.32 13.84 -39.59
CA ALA A 611 6.18 12.63 -40.39
C ALA A 611 6.30 12.90 -41.90
N SER A 612 5.81 14.05 -42.39
CA SER A 612 6.02 14.49 -43.78
C SER A 612 7.50 14.76 -44.09
N ILE A 613 8.24 15.40 -43.19
CA ILE A 613 9.69 15.64 -43.34
C ILE A 613 10.48 14.33 -43.41
N LEU A 614 10.22 13.39 -42.49
CA LEU A 614 10.86 12.06 -42.51
C LEU A 614 10.48 11.27 -43.77
N SER A 615 9.20 11.29 -44.16
CA SER A 615 8.69 10.64 -45.38
C SER A 615 9.33 11.19 -46.65
N ALA A 616 9.57 12.50 -46.73
CA ALA A 616 10.27 13.13 -47.85
C ALA A 616 11.76 12.74 -47.88
N ALA A 617 12.42 12.65 -46.73
CA ALA A 617 13.86 12.35 -46.64
C ALA A 617 14.17 10.87 -46.94
N ASP A 618 13.36 9.94 -46.42
CA ASP A 618 13.37 8.53 -46.84
C ASP A 618 13.12 8.41 -48.35
N SER A 619 12.07 9.07 -48.86
CA SER A 619 11.76 9.01 -50.30
C SER A 619 12.88 9.59 -51.18
N ALA A 620 13.60 10.63 -50.73
CA ALA A 620 14.79 11.15 -51.41
C ALA A 620 15.98 10.17 -51.30
N CYS A 621 16.15 9.48 -50.17
CA CYS A 621 17.11 8.39 -50.03
C CYS A 621 16.79 7.23 -51.00
N GLY A 622 15.51 6.91 -51.19
CA GLY A 622 15.04 5.99 -52.24
C GLY A 622 15.40 6.44 -53.66
N ALA A 623 15.45 7.75 -53.93
CA ALA A 623 15.89 8.27 -55.23
C ALA A 623 17.41 8.14 -55.40
N ALA A 624 18.18 8.37 -54.33
CA ALA A 624 19.61 8.04 -54.31
C ALA A 624 19.87 6.54 -54.56
N LYS A 625 19.06 5.64 -53.99
CA LYS A 625 19.12 4.19 -54.24
C LYS A 625 18.81 3.85 -55.71
N GLU A 626 17.63 4.24 -56.21
CA GLU A 626 17.16 3.88 -57.56
C GLU A 626 18.02 4.46 -58.68
N GLY A 627 18.54 5.68 -58.54
CA GLY A 627 19.42 6.29 -59.54
C GLY A 627 20.78 5.57 -59.73
N GLY A 628 21.09 4.58 -58.89
CA GLY A 628 22.29 3.74 -58.96
C GLY A 628 23.12 3.71 -57.68
N ARG A 629 22.51 3.95 -56.51
CA ARG A 629 23.11 3.93 -55.16
C ARG A 629 24.29 4.89 -54.97
N ASN A 630 24.89 4.85 -53.78
CA ASN A 630 26.08 5.58 -53.35
C ASN A 630 26.12 7.04 -53.86
N ARG A 631 25.11 7.83 -53.47
CA ARG A 631 24.97 9.25 -53.85
C ARG A 631 24.11 10.01 -52.84
N VAL A 632 24.12 11.33 -52.97
CA VAL A 632 23.19 12.24 -52.30
C VAL A 632 22.09 12.68 -53.27
N HIS A 633 20.85 12.81 -52.79
CA HIS A 633 19.73 13.38 -53.53
C HIS A 633 19.01 14.43 -52.65
N SER A 634 18.91 15.67 -53.11
CA SER A 634 18.06 16.69 -52.48
C SER A 634 16.60 16.44 -52.84
N PHE A 635 15.68 16.61 -51.89
CA PHE A 635 14.25 16.73 -52.20
C PHE A 635 13.96 18.13 -52.76
N ALA A 636 13.34 18.18 -53.93
CA ALA A 636 12.71 19.39 -54.46
C ALA A 636 11.19 19.22 -54.46
N GLU A 637 10.43 20.25 -54.12
CA GLU A 637 8.96 20.19 -54.11
C GLU A 637 8.35 19.91 -55.50
N ASN A 638 9.13 20.12 -56.57
CA ASN A 638 8.79 19.78 -57.95
C ASN A 638 9.18 18.33 -58.36
N ASP A 639 9.63 17.47 -57.43
CA ASP A 639 9.90 16.05 -57.70
C ASP A 639 8.58 15.29 -57.96
N ILE A 640 8.14 15.31 -59.22
CA ILE A 640 7.03 14.52 -59.78
C ILE A 640 7.17 13.03 -59.38
N GLU A 641 8.40 12.53 -59.34
CA GLU A 641 8.75 11.16 -58.96
C GLU A 641 8.50 10.85 -57.48
N LEU A 642 8.69 11.83 -56.58
CA LEU A 642 8.43 11.67 -55.16
C LEU A 642 6.93 11.74 -54.84
N MET A 643 6.18 12.58 -55.57
CA MET A 643 4.71 12.51 -55.61
C MET A 643 4.19 11.19 -56.18
N ARG A 644 4.95 10.51 -57.04
CA ARG A 644 4.61 9.16 -57.53
C ARG A 644 4.73 8.13 -56.39
N ARG A 645 5.84 8.12 -55.65
CA ARG A 645 6.07 7.15 -54.56
C ARG A 645 5.08 7.25 -53.39
N ARG A 646 4.64 8.46 -53.00
CA ARG A 646 3.54 8.62 -52.04
C ARG A 646 2.22 8.00 -52.52
N ARG A 647 1.97 7.93 -53.83
CA ARG A 647 0.85 7.19 -54.43
C ARG A 647 1.12 5.69 -54.51
N GLU A 648 2.36 5.26 -54.81
CA GLU A 648 2.74 3.83 -54.86
C GLU A 648 2.51 3.09 -53.52
N MET A 649 2.85 3.69 -52.37
CA MET A 649 2.51 3.09 -51.07
C MET A 649 0.99 3.02 -50.83
N GLN A 650 0.24 4.04 -51.24
CA GLN A 650 -1.22 4.03 -51.16
C GLN A 650 -1.83 2.99 -52.11
N TRP A 651 -1.21 2.73 -53.27
CA TRP A 651 -1.65 1.69 -54.20
C TRP A 651 -1.57 0.30 -53.58
N ALA A 652 -0.53 -0.04 -52.81
CA ALA A 652 -0.47 -1.36 -52.16
C ALA A 652 -1.71 -1.64 -51.28
N ALA A 653 -2.12 -0.67 -50.47
CA ALA A 653 -3.33 -0.77 -49.66
C ALA A 653 -4.62 -0.79 -50.51
N ARG A 654 -4.72 0.09 -51.52
CA ARG A 654 -5.89 0.17 -52.41
C ARG A 654 -6.09 -1.07 -53.29
N ILE A 655 -5.01 -1.69 -53.77
CA ILE A 655 -5.06 -2.91 -54.58
C ILE A 655 -5.61 -4.06 -53.74
N ASN A 656 -5.11 -4.25 -52.51
CA ASN A 656 -5.61 -5.29 -51.61
C ASN A 656 -7.09 -5.06 -51.24
N ALA A 657 -7.46 -3.83 -50.86
CA ALA A 657 -8.86 -3.46 -50.64
C ALA A 657 -9.73 -3.72 -51.89
N ALA A 658 -9.25 -3.38 -53.09
CA ALA A 658 -9.98 -3.61 -54.33
C ALA A 658 -10.11 -5.08 -54.75
N LEU A 659 -9.18 -5.96 -54.33
CA LEU A 659 -9.32 -7.41 -54.48
C LEU A 659 -10.42 -7.94 -53.56
N GLU A 660 -10.47 -7.49 -52.30
CA GLU A 660 -11.49 -7.88 -51.31
C GLU A 660 -12.88 -7.31 -51.64
N GLU A 661 -12.96 -6.05 -52.05
CA GLU A 661 -14.19 -5.32 -52.40
C GLU A 661 -14.70 -5.63 -53.83
N GLY A 662 -13.96 -6.42 -54.62
CA GLY A 662 -14.33 -6.78 -55.98
C GLY A 662 -14.33 -5.62 -56.99
N ARG A 663 -13.45 -4.63 -56.81
CA ARG A 663 -13.38 -3.39 -57.63
C ARG A 663 -12.58 -3.52 -58.93
N PHE A 664 -12.03 -4.68 -59.24
CA PHE A 664 -11.40 -4.95 -60.54
C PHE A 664 -12.44 -5.32 -61.61
N GLU A 665 -12.21 -4.89 -62.85
CA GLU A 665 -13.01 -5.24 -64.03
C GLU A 665 -12.09 -5.72 -65.17
N LEU A 666 -12.58 -6.63 -66.00
CA LEU A 666 -11.91 -7.04 -67.23
C LEU A 666 -12.47 -6.24 -68.43
N PHE A 667 -11.58 -5.81 -69.30
CA PHE A 667 -11.87 -5.25 -70.62
C PHE A 667 -11.26 -6.17 -71.68
N ARG A 668 -11.75 -6.09 -72.92
CA ARG A 668 -11.19 -6.79 -74.07
C ARG A 668 -10.83 -5.83 -75.20
N MET A 669 -9.73 -6.09 -75.90
CA MET A 669 -9.33 -5.37 -77.12
C MET A 669 -9.07 -6.37 -78.24
N ALA A 670 -9.50 -6.06 -79.46
CA ALA A 670 -9.40 -7.00 -80.58
C ALA A 670 -7.99 -7.03 -81.20
N ILE A 671 -7.55 -8.24 -81.55
CA ILE A 671 -6.35 -8.51 -82.32
C ILE A 671 -6.83 -8.89 -83.73
N GLN A 672 -6.47 -8.10 -84.74
CA GLN A 672 -6.94 -8.26 -86.11
C GLN A 672 -5.88 -8.95 -86.98
N PRO A 673 -6.19 -10.04 -87.69
CA PRO A 673 -5.29 -10.61 -88.68
C PRO A 673 -5.17 -9.70 -89.92
N LEU A 674 -3.96 -9.54 -90.43
CA LEU A 674 -3.62 -8.69 -91.57
C LEU A 674 -3.45 -9.49 -92.87
N GLN A 675 -2.80 -10.66 -92.80
CA GLN A 675 -2.38 -11.44 -93.97
C GLN A 675 -3.41 -12.49 -94.40
N ARG A 676 -4.35 -12.86 -93.52
CA ARG A 676 -5.31 -13.96 -93.72
C ARG A 676 -6.66 -13.59 -93.15
N VAL A 677 -7.73 -14.14 -93.71
CA VAL A 677 -9.07 -14.09 -93.12
C VAL A 677 -9.19 -15.25 -92.13
N GLU A 678 -9.04 -14.96 -90.84
CA GLU A 678 -9.27 -15.92 -89.76
C GLU A 678 -10.76 -15.95 -89.39
N VAL A 679 -11.27 -17.11 -88.96
CA VAL A 679 -12.68 -17.29 -88.60
C VAL A 679 -12.81 -17.47 -87.10
N GLY A 680 -13.46 -16.50 -86.46
CA GLY A 680 -13.57 -16.38 -85.01
C GLY A 680 -12.92 -15.10 -84.51
N ALA A 681 -13.12 -14.78 -83.23
CA ALA A 681 -12.64 -13.54 -82.63
C ALA A 681 -11.37 -13.76 -81.80
N HIS A 682 -10.39 -12.89 -81.97
CA HIS A 682 -9.14 -12.88 -81.21
C HIS A 682 -9.10 -11.61 -80.34
N TYR A 683 -8.93 -11.77 -79.03
CA TYR A 683 -8.91 -10.65 -78.08
C TYR A 683 -7.82 -10.80 -77.02
N GLU A 684 -7.25 -9.68 -76.55
CA GLU A 684 -6.51 -9.60 -75.30
C GLU A 684 -7.42 -9.14 -74.14
N LEU A 685 -7.27 -9.74 -72.96
CA LEU A 685 -7.93 -9.30 -71.73
C LEU A 685 -7.07 -8.31 -70.93
N LEU A 686 -7.61 -7.10 -70.83
CA LEU A 686 -7.01 -5.93 -70.22
C LEU A 686 -7.63 -5.69 -68.84
N LEU A 687 -6.82 -5.78 -67.78
CA LEU A 687 -7.26 -5.46 -66.42
C LEU A 687 -7.57 -3.97 -66.26
N ARG A 688 -8.61 -3.63 -65.50
CA ARG A 688 -8.93 -2.28 -65.05
C ARG A 688 -9.33 -2.29 -63.58
N LEU A 689 -9.08 -1.17 -62.90
CA LEU A 689 -9.38 -0.98 -61.47
C LEU A 689 -10.39 0.17 -61.31
N LYS A 690 -11.37 0.03 -60.42
CA LYS A 690 -12.24 1.13 -59.99
C LYS A 690 -11.69 1.82 -58.74
N ASP A 691 -11.49 3.13 -58.83
CA ASP A 691 -11.21 3.96 -57.65
C ASP A 691 -12.43 4.07 -56.72
N GLU A 692 -12.25 4.68 -55.55
CA GLU A 692 -13.30 4.87 -54.54
C GLU A 692 -14.44 5.79 -55.04
N GLY A 693 -14.23 6.55 -56.13
CA GLY A 693 -15.23 7.34 -56.83
C GLY A 693 -15.87 6.63 -58.04
N GLY A 694 -15.55 5.35 -58.26
CA GLY A 694 -16.06 4.54 -59.37
C GLY A 694 -15.42 4.81 -60.74
N ARG A 695 -14.34 5.60 -60.80
CA ARG A 695 -13.61 5.89 -62.05
C ARG A 695 -12.70 4.74 -62.43
N ILE A 696 -12.52 4.53 -63.74
CA ILE A 696 -11.64 3.50 -64.29
C ILE A 696 -10.19 4.00 -64.30
N VAL A 697 -9.31 3.21 -63.66
CA VAL A 697 -7.85 3.40 -63.58
C VAL A 697 -7.15 2.36 -64.48
N ALA A 698 -6.05 2.76 -65.12
CA ALA A 698 -5.30 1.91 -66.06
C ALA A 698 -4.17 1.13 -65.34
N PRO A 699 -3.76 -0.06 -65.86
CA PRO A 699 -2.66 -0.85 -65.31
C PRO A 699 -1.39 -0.04 -65.03
N ASN A 700 -1.01 0.86 -65.95
CA ASN A 700 0.20 1.68 -65.87
C ASN A 700 0.26 2.55 -64.60
N ASP A 701 -0.88 2.89 -63.99
CA ASP A 701 -0.93 3.67 -62.76
C ASP A 701 -0.59 2.86 -61.51
N PHE A 702 -0.79 1.53 -61.52
CA PHE A 702 -0.77 0.69 -60.32
C PHE A 702 0.01 -0.64 -60.40
N ILE A 703 0.24 -1.23 -61.59
CA ILE A 703 0.94 -2.53 -61.72
C ILE A 703 2.40 -2.44 -61.26
N ALA A 704 3.10 -1.36 -61.57
CA ALA A 704 4.46 -1.14 -61.07
C ALA A 704 4.53 -1.10 -59.53
N ALA A 705 3.45 -0.71 -58.85
CA ALA A 705 3.32 -0.83 -57.40
C ALA A 705 2.94 -2.27 -56.99
N ALA A 706 2.02 -2.93 -57.70
CA ALA A 706 1.65 -4.32 -57.44
C ALA A 706 2.87 -5.25 -57.45
N GLU A 707 3.74 -5.14 -58.46
CA GLU A 707 4.97 -5.94 -58.56
C GLU A 707 5.96 -5.56 -57.46
N ARG A 708 6.19 -4.26 -57.22
CA ARG A 708 7.07 -3.74 -56.18
C ARG A 708 6.72 -4.26 -54.77
N TYR A 709 5.44 -4.53 -54.50
CA TYR A 709 4.95 -5.07 -53.23
C TYR A 709 4.54 -6.54 -53.27
N GLY A 710 4.79 -7.27 -54.37
CA GLY A 710 4.53 -8.72 -54.48
C GLY A 710 3.05 -9.10 -54.55
N ILE A 711 2.16 -8.18 -54.95
CA ILE A 711 0.70 -8.37 -54.98
C ILE A 711 0.23 -8.98 -56.31
N THR A 712 1.01 -8.85 -57.39
CA THR A 712 0.62 -9.30 -58.74
C THR A 712 0.25 -10.80 -58.82
N PRO A 713 0.87 -11.73 -58.08
CA PRO A 713 0.40 -13.13 -58.00
C PRO A 713 -0.97 -13.36 -57.36
N ALA A 714 -1.57 -12.35 -56.71
CA ALA A 714 -2.99 -12.37 -56.32
C ALA A 714 -3.88 -11.79 -57.45
N ILE A 715 -3.39 -10.75 -58.15
CA ILE A 715 -4.07 -10.15 -59.30
C ILE A 715 -4.19 -11.17 -60.45
N ASP A 716 -3.11 -11.84 -60.83
CA ASP A 716 -3.10 -12.80 -61.95
C ASP A 716 -4.04 -14.00 -61.67
N ARG A 717 -4.10 -14.45 -60.41
CA ARG A 717 -5.09 -15.45 -59.96
C ARG A 717 -6.52 -14.95 -60.14
N TRP A 718 -6.80 -13.72 -59.73
CA TRP A 718 -8.12 -13.08 -59.90
C TRP A 718 -8.47 -12.91 -61.38
N VAL A 719 -7.52 -12.51 -62.22
CA VAL A 719 -7.71 -12.34 -63.68
C VAL A 719 -8.07 -13.66 -64.34
N ILE A 720 -7.29 -14.73 -64.11
CA ILE A 720 -7.56 -16.05 -64.68
C ILE A 720 -8.92 -16.58 -64.22
N GLU A 721 -9.23 -16.49 -62.92
CA GLU A 721 -10.50 -17.00 -62.40
C GLU A 721 -11.70 -16.23 -63.01
N ASN A 722 -11.62 -14.90 -63.12
CA ASN A 722 -12.70 -14.11 -63.72
C ASN A 722 -12.80 -14.27 -65.24
N ALA A 723 -11.69 -14.42 -65.95
CA ALA A 723 -11.66 -14.70 -67.38
C ALA A 723 -12.28 -16.07 -67.70
N PHE A 724 -11.89 -17.11 -66.97
CA PHE A 724 -12.41 -18.46 -67.18
C PHE A 724 -13.89 -18.53 -66.78
N ARG A 725 -14.28 -17.89 -65.68
CA ARG A 725 -15.69 -17.80 -65.24
C ARG A 725 -16.55 -17.08 -66.30
N TRP A 726 -16.05 -16.03 -66.95
CA TRP A 726 -16.74 -15.34 -68.05
C TRP A 726 -16.89 -16.25 -69.29
N LEU A 727 -15.80 -16.90 -69.72
CA LEU A 727 -15.83 -17.81 -70.88
C LEU A 727 -16.69 -19.06 -70.65
N VAL A 728 -16.88 -19.48 -69.40
CA VAL A 728 -17.85 -20.54 -69.04
C VAL A 728 -19.28 -20.04 -69.07
N SER A 729 -19.56 -18.79 -68.64
CA SER A 729 -20.92 -18.23 -68.65
C SER A 729 -21.43 -17.84 -70.04
N GLU A 730 -20.58 -17.26 -70.89
CA GLU A 730 -20.98 -16.76 -72.22
C GLU A 730 -20.67 -17.79 -73.32
N ALA A 731 -21.45 -18.87 -73.36
CA ALA A 731 -21.24 -19.99 -74.29
C ALA A 731 -21.15 -19.55 -75.77
N ASP A 732 -21.98 -18.58 -76.16
CA ASP A 732 -22.04 -17.94 -77.48
C ASP A 732 -20.74 -17.21 -77.86
N GLU A 733 -20.10 -16.54 -76.89
CA GLU A 733 -18.82 -15.87 -77.11
C GLU A 733 -17.69 -16.92 -77.14
N ARG A 734 -17.73 -17.93 -76.26
CA ARG A 734 -16.76 -19.04 -76.25
C ARG A 734 -16.76 -19.86 -77.54
N GLU A 735 -17.92 -20.06 -78.18
CA GLU A 735 -17.99 -20.74 -79.47
C GLU A 735 -17.31 -19.90 -80.56
N LYS A 736 -17.64 -18.61 -80.65
CA LYS A 736 -17.10 -17.65 -81.63
C LYS A 736 -15.65 -17.23 -81.36
N LEU A 737 -15.13 -17.45 -80.15
CA LEU A 737 -13.75 -17.16 -79.77
C LEU A 737 -12.78 -18.06 -80.56
N PHE A 738 -11.85 -17.43 -81.28
CA PHE A 738 -10.66 -18.10 -81.81
C PHE A 738 -9.62 -18.25 -80.69
N GLN A 739 -9.18 -17.13 -80.10
CA GLN A 739 -8.15 -17.10 -79.06
C GLN A 739 -8.35 -15.91 -78.10
N CYS A 740 -8.11 -16.14 -76.81
CA CYS A 740 -8.18 -15.15 -75.74
C CYS A 740 -6.82 -15.04 -75.04
N SER A 741 -6.16 -13.90 -75.18
CA SER A 741 -4.87 -13.59 -74.56
C SER A 741 -5.03 -13.07 -73.13
N ILE A 742 -4.18 -13.57 -72.22
CA ILE A 742 -4.15 -13.21 -70.79
C ILE A 742 -2.70 -12.95 -70.37
N ASN A 743 -2.42 -11.73 -69.93
CA ASN A 743 -1.12 -11.34 -69.37
C ASN A 743 -0.78 -12.08 -68.06
N LEU A 744 0.48 -12.46 -67.89
CA LEU A 744 1.05 -13.04 -66.67
C LEU A 744 2.27 -12.25 -66.20
N SER A 745 2.32 -11.88 -64.92
CA SER A 745 3.49 -11.21 -64.35
C SER A 745 4.66 -12.17 -64.13
N GLY A 746 5.88 -11.63 -64.21
CA GLY A 746 7.10 -12.41 -63.94
C GLY A 746 7.19 -12.99 -62.54
N GLN A 747 6.47 -12.40 -61.57
CA GLN A 747 6.38 -12.92 -60.20
C GLN A 747 5.52 -14.19 -60.12
N SER A 748 4.42 -14.27 -60.87
CA SER A 748 3.57 -15.46 -60.93
C SER A 748 4.27 -16.67 -61.55
N LEU A 749 5.18 -16.43 -62.51
CA LEU A 749 6.03 -17.49 -63.07
C LEU A 749 7.07 -18.05 -62.08
N GLY A 750 7.38 -17.29 -61.01
CA GLY A 750 8.27 -17.70 -59.92
C GLY A 750 7.56 -18.30 -58.70
N ASP A 751 6.23 -18.28 -58.65
CA ASP A 751 5.44 -18.91 -57.58
C ASP A 751 5.16 -20.39 -57.91
N ASP A 752 5.83 -21.31 -57.22
CA ASP A 752 5.65 -22.76 -57.37
C ASP A 752 4.18 -23.22 -57.18
N LYS A 753 3.32 -22.40 -56.53
CA LYS A 753 1.89 -22.68 -56.34
C LYS A 753 1.00 -22.09 -57.44
N PHE A 754 1.53 -21.32 -58.38
CA PHE A 754 0.74 -20.69 -59.44
C PHE A 754 0.43 -21.69 -60.58
N LEU A 755 1.41 -22.47 -61.04
CA LEU A 755 1.18 -23.49 -62.07
C LEU A 755 0.12 -24.53 -61.67
N PRO A 756 0.14 -25.14 -60.46
CA PRO A 756 -0.93 -26.02 -60.01
C PRO A 756 -2.32 -25.36 -59.97
N PHE A 757 -2.38 -24.06 -59.63
CA PHE A 757 -3.64 -23.30 -59.65
C PHE A 757 -4.21 -23.15 -61.06
N VAL A 758 -3.39 -22.82 -62.06
CA VAL A 758 -3.88 -22.64 -63.45
C VAL A 758 -4.39 -23.98 -64.02
N ILE A 759 -3.70 -25.09 -63.74
CA ILE A 759 -4.14 -26.44 -64.15
C ILE A 759 -5.48 -26.81 -63.49
N ASP A 760 -5.65 -26.53 -62.19
CA ASP A 760 -6.91 -26.72 -61.46
C ASP A 760 -8.06 -25.86 -62.04
N GLN A 761 -7.79 -24.61 -62.45
CA GLN A 761 -8.79 -23.78 -63.14
C GLN A 761 -9.21 -24.35 -64.50
N PHE A 762 -8.31 -24.93 -65.30
CA PHE A 762 -8.69 -25.64 -66.52
C PHE A 762 -9.58 -26.87 -66.22
N HIS A 763 -9.17 -27.71 -65.25
CA HIS A 763 -9.97 -28.89 -64.85
C HIS A 763 -11.36 -28.53 -64.31
N ARG A 764 -11.51 -27.41 -63.59
CA ARG A 764 -12.82 -26.94 -63.08
C ARG A 764 -13.71 -26.29 -64.14
N SER A 765 -13.12 -25.56 -65.08
CA SER A 765 -13.86 -24.80 -66.09
C SER A 765 -14.24 -25.64 -67.31
N GLY A 766 -13.49 -26.71 -67.61
CA GLY A 766 -13.69 -27.51 -68.80
C GLY A 766 -13.42 -26.75 -70.10
N LEU A 767 -12.66 -25.65 -70.03
CA LEU A 767 -12.29 -24.85 -71.19
C LEU A 767 -11.24 -25.56 -72.06
N ASP A 768 -11.40 -25.45 -73.36
CA ASP A 768 -10.42 -25.87 -74.35
C ASP A 768 -9.20 -24.94 -74.28
N GLY A 769 -8.05 -25.49 -73.87
CA GLY A 769 -6.79 -24.75 -73.74
C GLY A 769 -6.33 -24.11 -75.05
N SER A 770 -6.69 -24.67 -76.21
CA SER A 770 -6.32 -24.08 -77.51
C SER A 770 -6.91 -22.68 -77.75
N LYS A 771 -7.97 -22.32 -77.01
CA LYS A 771 -8.58 -20.98 -77.05
C LYS A 771 -7.95 -19.98 -76.07
N ILE A 772 -6.98 -20.38 -75.25
CA ILE A 772 -6.29 -19.52 -74.28
C ILE A 772 -4.84 -19.30 -74.71
N CYS A 773 -4.43 -18.04 -74.79
CA CYS A 773 -3.04 -17.63 -74.92
C CYS A 773 -2.59 -16.95 -73.63
N PHE A 774 -1.38 -17.25 -73.16
CA PHE A 774 -0.76 -16.55 -72.05
C PHE A 774 0.39 -15.67 -72.54
N GLU A 775 0.39 -14.41 -72.13
CA GLU A 775 1.34 -13.39 -72.58
C GLU A 775 2.33 -13.08 -71.46
N ILE A 776 3.62 -13.07 -71.78
CA ILE A 776 4.72 -12.89 -70.82
C ILE A 776 5.72 -11.91 -71.43
N THR A 777 6.08 -10.84 -70.73
CA THR A 777 7.05 -9.86 -71.24
C THR A 777 8.45 -10.45 -71.41
N GLU A 778 9.22 -9.96 -72.40
CA GLU A 778 10.57 -10.45 -72.71
C GLU A 778 11.46 -10.45 -71.45
N THR A 779 11.40 -9.38 -70.65
CA THR A 779 12.16 -9.24 -69.40
C THR A 779 11.78 -10.29 -68.36
N ALA A 780 10.49 -10.58 -68.18
CA ALA A 780 10.02 -11.60 -67.25
C ALA A 780 10.45 -13.02 -67.67
N ALA A 781 10.36 -13.31 -68.97
CA ALA A 781 10.77 -14.59 -69.54
C ALA A 781 12.29 -14.82 -69.37
N VAL A 782 13.12 -13.79 -69.62
CA VAL A 782 14.58 -13.88 -69.51
C VAL A 782 15.04 -14.02 -68.06
N ALA A 783 14.47 -13.24 -67.13
CA ALA A 783 14.87 -13.23 -65.72
C ALA A 783 14.78 -14.62 -65.06
N SER A 784 13.77 -15.41 -65.43
CA SER A 784 13.48 -16.73 -64.84
C SER A 784 13.38 -17.84 -65.90
N PHE A 785 14.24 -17.83 -66.93
CA PHE A 785 14.20 -18.72 -68.10
C PHE A 785 13.84 -20.19 -67.81
N SER A 786 14.48 -20.82 -66.82
CA SER A 786 14.25 -22.23 -66.47
C SER A 786 12.93 -22.51 -65.75
N GLN A 787 12.33 -21.49 -65.11
CA GLN A 787 10.99 -21.58 -64.52
C GLN A 787 9.94 -21.31 -65.59
N ALA A 788 10.10 -20.22 -66.37
CA ALA A 788 9.22 -19.87 -67.48
C ALA A 788 9.10 -21.00 -68.51
N ASN A 789 10.21 -21.63 -68.93
CA ASN A 789 10.16 -22.75 -69.87
C ASN A 789 9.42 -23.98 -69.32
N ARG A 790 9.54 -24.30 -68.02
CA ARG A 790 8.75 -25.37 -67.38
C ARG A 790 7.26 -25.02 -67.35
N PHE A 791 6.93 -23.78 -67.00
CA PHE A 791 5.57 -23.27 -66.95
C PHE A 791 4.87 -23.33 -68.31
N ILE A 792 5.57 -22.85 -69.36
CA ILE A 792 5.06 -22.86 -70.74
C ILE A 792 4.80 -24.29 -71.22
N GLN A 793 5.76 -25.20 -71.06
CA GLN A 793 5.61 -26.59 -71.53
C GLN A 793 4.41 -27.29 -70.84
N ALA A 794 4.27 -27.14 -69.52
CA ALA A 794 3.18 -27.78 -68.77
C ALA A 794 1.78 -27.29 -69.17
N LEU A 795 1.62 -26.02 -69.55
CA LEU A 795 0.34 -25.52 -70.06
C LEU A 795 0.16 -25.78 -71.57
N LYS A 796 1.25 -25.96 -72.34
CA LYS A 796 1.19 -26.45 -73.72
C LYS A 796 0.74 -27.90 -73.84
N GLU A 797 0.99 -28.74 -72.84
CA GLU A 797 0.39 -30.08 -72.74
C GLU A 797 -1.14 -30.05 -72.60
N LEU A 798 -1.70 -28.95 -72.05
CA LEU A 798 -3.15 -28.67 -72.04
C LEU A 798 -3.65 -27.97 -73.33
N GLY A 799 -2.77 -27.78 -74.32
CA GLY A 799 -3.09 -27.12 -75.59
C GLY A 799 -2.95 -25.59 -75.60
N CYS A 800 -2.54 -24.96 -74.49
CA CYS A 800 -2.47 -23.50 -74.38
C CYS A 800 -1.47 -22.89 -75.36
N LYS A 801 -1.75 -21.66 -75.79
CA LYS A 801 -0.86 -20.83 -76.59
C LYS A 801 -0.05 -19.87 -75.72
N PHE A 802 1.08 -19.41 -76.24
CA PHE A 802 1.91 -18.40 -75.54
C PHE A 802 2.41 -17.32 -76.49
N ALA A 803 2.39 -16.08 -76.00
CA ALA A 803 3.00 -14.92 -76.63
C ALA A 803 4.18 -14.41 -75.77
N LEU A 804 5.22 -13.92 -76.44
CA LEU A 804 6.30 -13.16 -75.81
C LEU A 804 6.07 -11.67 -76.10
N ASP A 805 6.02 -10.84 -75.05
CA ASP A 805 5.55 -9.45 -75.09
C ASP A 805 6.65 -8.41 -74.86
N ASP A 806 6.37 -7.14 -75.18
CA ASP A 806 7.33 -6.01 -75.19
C ASP A 806 8.61 -6.28 -76.03
N PHE A 807 8.52 -7.14 -77.06
CA PHE A 807 9.71 -7.72 -77.69
C PHE A 807 10.52 -6.72 -78.50
N GLY A 808 11.85 -6.74 -78.29
CA GLY A 808 12.82 -5.86 -78.94
C GLY A 808 13.27 -4.67 -78.09
N THR A 809 12.68 -4.45 -76.91
CA THR A 809 13.16 -3.48 -75.92
C THR A 809 14.37 -3.99 -75.11
N GLY A 810 14.60 -5.31 -75.11
CA GLY A 810 15.66 -5.98 -74.37
C GLY A 810 17.03 -5.98 -75.05
N LEU A 811 18.10 -5.88 -74.25
CA LEU A 811 19.50 -5.87 -74.74
C LEU A 811 20.02 -7.23 -75.26
N SER A 812 19.17 -8.23 -75.52
CA SER A 812 19.61 -9.60 -75.89
C SER A 812 18.61 -10.46 -76.68
N SER A 813 17.51 -9.88 -77.17
CA SER A 813 16.24 -10.55 -77.57
C SER A 813 16.37 -11.79 -78.46
N PHE A 814 17.37 -11.84 -79.33
CA PHE A 814 17.50 -12.90 -80.34
C PHE A 814 18.18 -14.19 -79.84
N GLY A 815 18.96 -14.14 -78.77
CA GLY A 815 19.76 -15.29 -78.31
C GLY A 815 18.92 -16.46 -77.78
N TYR A 816 17.84 -16.15 -77.07
CA TYR A 816 16.95 -17.12 -76.41
C TYR A 816 15.69 -17.44 -77.19
N LEU A 817 15.30 -16.65 -78.21
CA LEU A 817 14.07 -16.85 -78.99
C LEU A 817 14.04 -18.21 -79.73
N LYS A 818 15.21 -18.79 -80.03
CA LYS A 818 15.37 -20.15 -80.58
C LYS A 818 15.00 -21.27 -79.58
N HIS A 819 15.08 -20.98 -78.28
CA HIS A 819 14.86 -21.94 -77.20
C HIS A 819 13.56 -21.71 -76.43
N PHE A 820 12.90 -20.55 -76.60
CA PHE A 820 11.57 -20.30 -76.04
C PHE A 820 10.45 -20.95 -76.88
N PRO A 821 9.64 -21.85 -76.31
CA PRO A 821 8.54 -22.53 -77.01
C PRO A 821 7.26 -21.67 -77.03
N VAL A 822 7.35 -20.40 -77.44
CA VAL A 822 6.18 -19.50 -77.65
C VAL A 822 5.65 -19.61 -79.09
N ASP A 823 4.37 -19.31 -79.31
CA ASP A 823 3.72 -19.33 -80.63
C ASP A 823 3.71 -17.94 -81.30
N TYR A 824 3.52 -16.89 -80.49
CA TYR A 824 3.42 -15.51 -80.94
C TYR A 824 4.56 -14.64 -80.41
N LEU A 825 4.82 -13.55 -81.13
CA LEU A 825 5.80 -12.52 -80.80
C LEU A 825 5.11 -11.15 -80.94
N LYS A 826 4.85 -10.47 -79.82
CA LYS A 826 4.25 -9.14 -79.82
C LYS A 826 5.36 -8.09 -79.95
N ILE A 827 5.27 -7.26 -80.99
CA ILE A 827 6.24 -6.22 -81.32
C ILE A 827 5.86 -4.96 -80.53
N ASP A 828 6.80 -4.49 -79.71
CA ASP A 828 6.59 -3.34 -78.82
C ASP A 828 6.09 -2.08 -79.57
N GLY A 829 5.08 -1.44 -78.98
CA GLY A 829 4.39 -0.30 -79.57
C GLY A 829 5.21 0.97 -79.80
N SER A 830 6.39 1.11 -79.17
CA SER A 830 7.30 2.23 -79.41
C SER A 830 7.76 2.25 -80.88
N PHE A 831 8.19 1.11 -81.41
CA PHE A 831 8.60 0.97 -82.81
C PHE A 831 7.41 1.10 -83.79
N VAL A 832 6.21 0.67 -83.38
CA VAL A 832 5.03 0.68 -84.25
C VAL A 832 4.42 2.09 -84.41
N ARG A 833 4.50 2.94 -83.37
CA ARG A 833 3.95 4.30 -83.41
C ARG A 833 4.59 5.21 -84.44
N GLU A 834 5.92 5.28 -84.45
CA GLU A 834 6.66 6.17 -85.36
C GLU A 834 7.08 5.46 -86.67
N ILE A 835 6.61 4.23 -86.93
CA ILE A 835 6.91 3.39 -88.12
C ILE A 835 6.70 4.10 -89.47
N LEU A 836 5.85 5.14 -89.52
CA LEU A 836 5.58 5.93 -90.72
C LEU A 836 6.63 7.04 -90.96
N ARG A 837 7.36 7.45 -89.91
CA ARG A 837 8.28 8.59 -89.91
C ARG A 837 9.73 8.18 -89.69
N ASP A 838 10.03 7.35 -88.71
CA ASP A 838 11.40 6.90 -88.44
C ASP A 838 11.74 5.65 -89.29
N PRO A 839 12.82 5.70 -90.09
CA PRO A 839 13.26 4.53 -90.86
C PRO A 839 13.90 3.44 -89.98
N ILE A 840 14.45 3.77 -88.81
CA ILE A 840 15.05 2.79 -87.89
C ILE A 840 13.96 1.90 -87.31
N ASP A 841 12.90 2.49 -86.78
CA ASP A 841 11.78 1.75 -86.20
C ASP A 841 11.09 0.85 -87.23
N ARG A 842 10.97 1.31 -88.48
CA ARG A 842 10.45 0.50 -89.60
C ARG A 842 11.30 -0.73 -89.88
N GLU A 843 12.62 -0.59 -89.90
CA GLU A 843 13.53 -1.72 -90.12
C GLU A 843 13.67 -2.61 -88.88
N MET A 844 13.45 -2.09 -87.67
CA MET A 844 13.29 -2.90 -86.44
C MET A 844 12.03 -3.77 -86.53
N VAL A 845 10.87 -3.21 -86.87
CA VAL A 845 9.61 -3.97 -87.06
C VAL A 845 9.77 -5.03 -88.16
N ARG A 846 10.43 -4.70 -89.29
CA ARG A 846 10.78 -5.69 -90.33
C ARG A 846 11.64 -6.82 -89.77
N SER A 847 12.74 -6.48 -89.09
CA SER A 847 13.71 -7.46 -88.57
C SER A 847 13.08 -8.40 -87.55
N ILE A 848 12.25 -7.86 -86.65
CA ILE A 848 11.50 -8.66 -85.68
C ILE A 848 10.50 -9.59 -86.39
N ASN A 849 9.80 -9.11 -87.42
CA ASN A 849 8.89 -9.92 -88.22
C ASN A 849 9.60 -11.11 -88.90
N GLU A 850 10.68 -10.83 -89.63
CA GLU A 850 11.47 -11.85 -90.33
C GLU A 850 12.05 -12.90 -89.35
N ILE A 851 12.53 -12.47 -88.18
CA ILE A 851 13.08 -13.37 -87.15
C ILE A 851 11.98 -14.18 -86.45
N GLY A 852 10.79 -13.61 -86.26
CA GLY A 852 9.60 -14.32 -85.79
C GLY A 852 9.28 -15.49 -86.73
N HIS A 853 9.09 -15.19 -88.02
CA HIS A 853 8.77 -16.17 -89.06
C HIS A 853 9.87 -17.23 -89.22
N LEU A 854 11.16 -16.83 -89.23
CA LEU A 854 12.30 -17.75 -89.30
C LEU A 854 12.40 -18.69 -88.08
N THR A 855 11.84 -18.31 -86.93
CA THR A 855 11.78 -19.17 -85.74
C THR A 855 10.40 -19.82 -85.53
N GLY A 856 9.55 -19.84 -86.58
CA GLY A 856 8.27 -20.54 -86.62
C GLY A 856 7.14 -19.88 -85.81
N LYS A 857 7.27 -18.60 -85.49
CA LYS A 857 6.31 -17.82 -84.69
C LYS A 857 5.52 -16.88 -85.58
N GLN A 858 4.29 -16.55 -85.17
CA GLN A 858 3.49 -15.48 -85.78
C GLN A 858 3.72 -14.16 -85.05
N THR A 859 3.50 -13.02 -85.74
CA THR A 859 3.80 -11.69 -85.21
C THR A 859 2.58 -10.81 -85.01
N ILE A 860 2.55 -10.09 -83.89
CA ILE A 860 1.45 -9.18 -83.53
C ILE A 860 2.07 -7.80 -83.30
N ALA A 861 1.68 -6.78 -84.05
CA ALA A 861 2.15 -5.42 -83.83
C ALA A 861 1.19 -4.65 -82.92
N GLU A 862 1.68 -4.21 -81.77
CA GLU A 862 0.93 -3.38 -80.83
C GLU A 862 0.83 -1.91 -81.26
N PHE A 863 -0.01 -1.12 -80.59
CA PHE A 863 -0.20 0.32 -80.81
C PHE A 863 -0.39 0.72 -82.29
N ALA A 864 -1.10 -0.14 -83.03
CA ALA A 864 -1.66 0.18 -84.34
C ALA A 864 -2.80 1.22 -84.19
N GLU A 865 -2.43 2.48 -83.98
CA GLU A 865 -3.34 3.57 -83.59
C GLU A 865 -4.19 4.13 -84.76
N ASN A 866 -3.83 3.84 -86.03
CA ASN A 866 -4.57 4.31 -87.20
C ASN A 866 -4.43 3.37 -88.43
N ALA A 867 -5.24 3.62 -89.47
CA ALA A 867 -5.29 2.80 -90.67
C ALA A 867 -4.02 2.85 -91.55
N GLU A 868 -3.24 3.94 -91.48
CA GLU A 868 -1.98 4.09 -92.24
C GLU A 868 -0.87 3.22 -91.64
N ILE A 869 -0.80 3.16 -90.30
CA ILE A 869 0.06 2.22 -89.57
C ILE A 869 -0.35 0.78 -89.89
N ILE A 870 -1.64 0.45 -89.86
CA ILE A 870 -2.14 -0.89 -90.22
C ILE A 870 -1.73 -1.26 -91.66
N GLN A 871 -1.88 -0.35 -92.62
CA GLN A 871 -1.46 -0.59 -94.01
C GLN A 871 0.06 -0.80 -94.14
N MET A 872 0.87 -0.06 -93.39
CA MET A 872 2.32 -0.25 -93.32
C MET A 872 2.67 -1.64 -92.77
N LEU A 873 2.07 -2.05 -91.64
CA LEU A 873 2.26 -3.36 -91.02
C LEU A 873 1.90 -4.51 -91.95
N THR A 874 0.76 -4.40 -92.66
CA THR A 874 0.37 -5.38 -93.69
C THR A 874 1.43 -5.48 -94.79
N SER A 875 1.99 -4.33 -95.24
CA SER A 875 3.02 -4.30 -96.29
C SER A 875 4.39 -4.85 -95.85
N LEU A 876 4.67 -4.86 -94.55
CA LEU A 876 5.86 -5.48 -93.95
C LEU A 876 5.68 -6.98 -93.66
N GLY A 877 4.50 -7.54 -93.93
CA GLY A 877 4.20 -8.95 -93.76
C GLY A 877 3.89 -9.38 -92.33
N VAL A 878 3.56 -8.45 -91.42
CA VAL A 878 3.18 -8.78 -90.02
C VAL A 878 1.86 -9.54 -90.00
N ASP A 879 1.72 -10.58 -89.17
CA ASP A 879 0.52 -11.44 -89.19
C ASP A 879 -0.73 -10.76 -88.63
N TYR A 880 -0.61 -10.05 -87.48
CA TYR A 880 -1.70 -9.39 -86.77
C TYR A 880 -1.37 -7.95 -86.36
N ALA A 881 -2.39 -7.12 -86.18
CA ALA A 881 -2.30 -5.78 -85.57
C ALA A 881 -3.24 -5.65 -84.37
N GLN A 882 -2.83 -4.80 -83.42
CA GLN A 882 -3.56 -4.51 -82.20
C GLN A 882 -3.39 -3.04 -81.82
N GLY A 883 -4.48 -2.34 -81.50
CA GLY A 883 -4.44 -0.91 -81.15
C GLY A 883 -5.74 -0.17 -81.49
N TYR A 884 -5.77 1.14 -81.22
CA TYR A 884 -7.00 1.94 -81.36
C TYR A 884 -7.48 2.13 -82.81
N GLY A 885 -6.63 1.88 -83.81
CA GLY A 885 -7.02 1.83 -85.22
C GLY A 885 -7.75 0.52 -85.59
N VAL A 886 -7.62 -0.52 -84.77
CA VAL A 886 -8.37 -1.79 -84.87
C VAL A 886 -9.63 -1.72 -84.00
N ALA A 887 -9.46 -1.50 -82.68
CA ALA A 887 -10.56 -1.40 -81.73
C ALA A 887 -10.11 -0.68 -80.44
N GLN A 888 -11.04 0.04 -79.80
CA GLN A 888 -10.84 0.50 -78.41
C GLN A 888 -11.19 -0.61 -77.40
N PRO A 889 -10.54 -0.64 -76.22
CA PRO A 889 -10.89 -1.57 -75.14
C PRO A 889 -12.36 -1.46 -74.71
N GLN A 890 -13.12 -2.55 -74.83
CA GLN A 890 -14.51 -2.64 -74.41
C GLN A 890 -14.61 -3.41 -73.10
N ARG A 891 -15.45 -2.98 -72.15
CA ARG A 891 -15.64 -3.72 -70.89
C ARG A 891 -16.26 -5.09 -71.17
N VAL A 892 -15.75 -6.14 -70.51
CA VAL A 892 -16.40 -7.45 -70.47
C VAL A 892 -17.66 -7.32 -69.60
N VAL A 893 -18.81 -7.19 -70.25
CA VAL A 893 -20.12 -7.12 -69.59
C VAL A 893 -20.67 -8.54 -69.48
N LYS A 894 -20.96 -8.98 -68.25
CA LYS A 894 -21.78 -10.18 -68.03
C LYS A 894 -23.16 -9.96 -68.65
N SER A 895 -23.65 -10.90 -69.43
CA SER A 895 -25.08 -11.04 -69.63
C SER A 895 -25.74 -11.24 -68.26
N ALA A 896 -26.84 -10.53 -68.02
CA ALA A 896 -27.56 -10.64 -66.76
C ALA A 896 -28.37 -11.95 -66.77
N VAL A 897 -27.73 -13.05 -66.37
CA VAL A 897 -28.39 -14.34 -66.14
C VAL A 897 -29.47 -14.13 -65.06
N ALA A 898 -30.71 -14.43 -65.44
CA ALA A 898 -31.92 -14.28 -64.62
C ALA A 898 -32.25 -15.56 -63.84
#